data_AF-A0A562NGM8-F1
#
_entry.id   AF-A0A562NGM8-F1
#
_cell.length_a   1.000
_cell.length_b   1.000
_cell.length_c   1.000
_cell.angle_alpha   90.00
_cell.angle_beta   90.00
_cell.angle_gamma   90.00
#
_symmetry.space_group_name_H-M   'P 1'
#
loop_
_entity.id
_entity.type
_entity.pdbx_description
1 polymer ?
#
loop_
_entity_poly.entity_id
_entity_poly.type
_entity_poly.pdbx_seq_one_letter_code
_entity_poly.pdbx_strand_id
1 'polypeptide(L)'
;MLSVLLRRAAPLLFAAIIGQAASADTLPPYQTLAERQVCNAGQILSEPGGAVLRQEASGTKVSITDLVSGKDGRLYYRLAGADRAFVATGDAPHFCGFVGERQAELRRFRALPNACHLIAASRKTLDEVNSFAAQNPDFLTGMAVFRAENGWLAISLGQVTLAAAPSILANSENIPADAYCSDGAGYVAMMDLQNGQFVEPDGTSLRGACLGGNASACRDEAGAIAGRPELADGDYADLWRLRLIGCGAGDVLACDAALNVPTRIAAHPLVTTWPAGAGQFSSPKIELARIGCDAGLLTSCQILADSELVSISGDPGKYLSALQALAAGCVASQDQYACRDMFRLLQKLEKAMSTPASADLLFHLAGLRAPSCRVPTTQTDESCLDLTLTYEALLSRPDITPDQASVALSYLQSRCNGNDPDACAIASRQAGHLDDAARDRAAAQAVAACQGISGNATCAKLDQHLGTALPETMRRRLAAFDELAAACRAGNTPEAANSCSEVLVYFAREISATKMAPVEATLQAACTPEIQSGCNMLAFFYGPSDMTGEDLFFQGRNQPEKRLAALRTGCHPGVMGLASCNQMGEMLAEAGDQTGAQASYRMACDTIRDDQGRSWDVKGDGGCFNAGLHALRKLNDRATAKADFDYVCKSPHDSNRPYACKHLALMTPDNEPVARMRLLEQGCYPEGEFMGDGEACLYLGRMLLDQRDALVWQDGARFPEINPDAVSDDQGLILTANTASQAFSSGCLNRWDAACAANEALLKDWVAGTYPQEAATCQIRDAAGVLQSEKSCRMIAYVVPERVEYEAGNMHPERMFLWPDGDRTVVRDSHPALLNGRPSAFYVSDDGLSTCQRNPETGNSFCIPGTPEE
;
A
#
# COMPACT_ATOMS: atom_id res chain seq x y z
N MET A 1 -13.47 -61.55 -62.55
CA MET A 1 -13.55 -60.09 -62.35
C MET A 1 -14.91 -59.80 -61.75
N LEU A 2 -15.14 -59.19 -60.59
CA LEU A 2 -14.34 -58.61 -59.51
C LEU A 2 -15.43 -58.40 -58.40
N SER A 3 -15.40 -59.09 -57.26
CA SER A 3 -14.89 -58.62 -55.97
C SER A 3 -15.83 -57.65 -55.20
N VAL A 4 -16.28 -58.14 -54.03
CA VAL A 4 -16.42 -57.40 -52.74
C VAL A 4 -17.72 -56.61 -52.50
N LEU A 5 -18.62 -57.18 -51.67
CA LEU A 5 -19.16 -56.54 -50.45
C LEU A 5 -20.13 -57.51 -49.74
N LEU A 6 -19.58 -58.20 -48.74
CA LEU A 6 -20.27 -59.08 -47.82
C LEU A 6 -19.97 -58.55 -46.41
N ARG A 7 -20.98 -58.59 -45.53
CA ARG A 7 -20.94 -58.32 -44.06
C ARG A 7 -21.21 -56.88 -43.63
N ARG A 8 -22.39 -56.66 -43.04
CA ARG A 8 -22.62 -56.06 -41.71
C ARG A 8 -24.12 -55.87 -41.48
N ALA A 9 -24.77 -56.87 -40.89
CA ALA A 9 -26.07 -56.70 -40.25
C ALA A 9 -26.12 -57.62 -39.00
N ALA A 10 -26.52 -57.01 -37.88
CA ALA A 10 -26.56 -57.49 -36.50
C ALA A 10 -25.24 -57.39 -35.69
N PRO A 11 -25.25 -56.80 -34.46
CA PRO A 11 -26.39 -56.60 -33.57
C PRO A 11 -26.62 -55.16 -33.06
N LEU A 12 -27.87 -54.73 -33.12
CA LEU A 12 -28.50 -53.68 -32.29
C LEU A 12 -28.84 -54.32 -30.93
N LEU A 13 -27.87 -54.50 -30.04
CA LEU A 13 -28.12 -55.02 -28.67
C LEU A 13 -26.90 -54.86 -27.74
N PHE A 14 -26.26 -53.68 -27.67
CA PHE A 14 -25.22 -53.41 -26.65
C PHE A 14 -24.97 -51.89 -26.41
N ALA A 15 -26.02 -51.07 -26.41
CA ALA A 15 -25.92 -49.62 -26.20
C ALA A 15 -26.94 -49.09 -25.16
N ALA A 16 -27.10 -49.79 -24.04
CA ALA A 16 -27.99 -49.36 -22.95
C ALA A 16 -27.46 -49.68 -21.54
N ILE A 17 -26.15 -49.87 -21.33
CA ILE A 17 -25.56 -50.03 -20.00
C ILE A 17 -24.15 -49.41 -19.92
N ILE A 18 -24.02 -48.10 -20.17
CA ILE A 18 -22.88 -47.30 -19.68
C ILE A 18 -23.44 -45.91 -19.35
N GLY A 19 -23.25 -45.47 -18.11
CA GLY A 19 -23.45 -44.08 -17.71
C GLY A 19 -24.78 -43.73 -17.05
N GLN A 20 -25.16 -44.42 -15.96
CA GLN A 20 -25.76 -43.66 -14.86
C GLN A 20 -24.64 -42.82 -14.26
N ALA A 21 -24.35 -41.68 -14.90
CA ALA A 21 -23.66 -40.60 -14.20
C ALA A 21 -24.52 -40.31 -12.97
N ALA A 22 -23.92 -40.47 -11.79
CA ALA A 22 -24.49 -39.93 -10.57
C ALA A 22 -24.96 -38.51 -10.89
N SER A 23 -26.22 -38.22 -10.62
CA SER A 23 -26.78 -36.88 -10.69
C SER A 23 -25.78 -35.92 -10.04
N ALA A 24 -25.21 -35.01 -10.83
CA ALA A 24 -24.36 -33.96 -10.29
C ALA A 24 -25.19 -33.23 -9.24
N ASP A 25 -24.84 -33.42 -7.96
CA ASP A 25 -25.45 -32.66 -6.88
C ASP A 25 -25.29 -31.19 -7.24
N THR A 26 -26.40 -30.47 -7.38
CA THR A 26 -26.37 -29.05 -7.72
C THR A 26 -25.79 -28.30 -6.52
N LEU A 27 -24.49 -28.05 -6.57
CA LEU A 27 -23.78 -27.27 -5.56
C LEU A 27 -24.39 -25.86 -5.47
N PRO A 28 -24.51 -25.30 -4.27
CA PRO A 28 -24.95 -23.92 -4.13
C PRO A 28 -23.92 -22.96 -4.77
N PRO A 29 -24.34 -21.76 -5.23
CA PRO A 29 -23.39 -20.76 -5.69
C PRO A 29 -22.50 -20.27 -4.53
N TYR A 30 -21.27 -19.88 -4.87
CA TYR A 30 -20.31 -19.31 -3.93
C TYR A 30 -20.91 -18.11 -3.18
N GLN A 31 -20.75 -18.10 -1.86
CA GLN A 31 -21.17 -17.03 -0.97
C GLN A 31 -19.99 -16.11 -0.66
N THR A 32 -20.09 -14.85 -1.07
CA THR A 32 -19.08 -13.82 -0.81
C THR A 32 -19.09 -13.38 0.67
N LEU A 33 -18.08 -12.60 1.08
CA LEU A 33 -18.06 -11.98 2.41
C LEU A 33 -19.16 -10.92 2.57
N ALA A 34 -19.79 -10.43 1.51
CA ALA A 34 -20.93 -9.52 1.63
C ALA A 34 -22.25 -10.26 1.91
N GLU A 35 -22.29 -11.59 1.72
CA GLU A 35 -23.52 -12.36 1.86
C GLU A 35 -23.62 -13.03 3.23
N ARG A 36 -24.80 -12.96 3.81
CA ARG A 36 -25.20 -13.57 5.09
C ARG A 36 -26.43 -14.43 4.92
N GLN A 37 -26.67 -15.30 5.88
CA GLN A 37 -27.88 -16.11 5.94
C GLN A 37 -28.69 -15.70 7.16
N VAL A 38 -29.96 -15.37 6.96
CA VAL A 38 -30.88 -15.09 8.06
C VAL A 38 -31.27 -16.42 8.70
N CYS A 39 -31.00 -16.58 9.99
CA CYS A 39 -31.23 -17.85 10.70
C CYS A 39 -32.42 -17.78 11.65
N ASN A 40 -33.08 -18.93 11.85
CA ASN A 40 -34.39 -19.03 12.50
C ASN A 40 -35.45 -18.23 11.70
N ALA A 41 -36.68 -18.06 12.20
CA ALA A 41 -37.62 -17.09 11.61
C ALA A 41 -37.08 -15.68 11.91
N GLY A 42 -36.08 -15.27 11.13
CA GLY A 42 -35.27 -14.11 11.40
C GLY A 42 -35.99 -12.84 10.97
N GLN A 43 -35.90 -11.84 11.83
CA GLN A 43 -36.62 -10.59 11.68
C GLN A 43 -35.82 -9.62 10.81
N ILE A 44 -36.42 -9.21 9.70
CA ILE A 44 -35.97 -8.05 8.94
C ILE A 44 -36.66 -6.82 9.50
N LEU A 45 -35.89 -5.84 9.93
CA LEU A 45 -36.35 -4.66 10.65
C LEU A 45 -36.36 -3.42 9.77
N SER A 46 -37.23 -2.46 10.08
CA SER A 46 -37.35 -1.18 9.37
C SER A 46 -36.25 -0.18 9.72
N GLU A 47 -35.69 -0.35 10.91
CA GLU A 47 -34.58 0.42 11.46
C GLU A 47 -33.84 -0.48 12.48
N PRO A 48 -32.59 -0.14 12.85
CA PRO A 48 -31.84 -0.90 13.85
C PRO A 48 -32.59 -1.02 15.19
N GLY A 49 -33.00 -2.25 15.55
CA GLY A 49 -33.80 -2.53 16.75
C GLY A 49 -35.27 -2.10 16.66
N GLY A 50 -35.75 -1.75 15.46
CA GLY A 50 -37.11 -1.25 15.23
C GLY A 50 -38.16 -2.34 15.00
N ALA A 51 -39.28 -1.95 14.40
CA ALA A 51 -40.37 -2.86 14.08
C ALA A 51 -39.96 -3.88 13.00
N VAL A 52 -40.49 -5.09 13.12
CA VAL A 52 -40.32 -6.16 12.11
C VAL A 52 -41.08 -5.76 10.85
N LEU A 53 -40.34 -5.53 9.75
CA LEU A 53 -40.91 -5.37 8.42
C LEU A 53 -41.48 -6.69 7.91
N ARG A 54 -40.69 -7.75 8.03
CA ARG A 54 -41.05 -9.10 7.57
C ARG A 54 -40.21 -10.17 8.26
N GLN A 55 -40.73 -11.39 8.19
CA GLN A 55 -40.05 -12.61 8.61
C GLN A 55 -39.44 -13.27 7.38
N GLU A 56 -38.17 -13.65 7.45
CA GLU A 56 -37.52 -14.45 6.40
C GLU A 56 -37.40 -15.90 6.86
N ALA A 57 -37.44 -16.82 5.89
CA ALA A 57 -37.20 -18.23 6.16
C ALA A 57 -35.73 -18.43 6.57
N SER A 58 -35.48 -19.41 7.45
CA SER A 58 -34.11 -19.77 7.83
C SER A 58 -33.30 -20.18 6.60
N GLY A 59 -32.07 -19.66 6.49
CA GLY A 59 -31.19 -19.88 5.34
C GLY A 59 -31.39 -18.88 4.19
N THR A 60 -32.31 -17.91 4.33
CA THR A 60 -32.48 -16.86 3.32
C THR A 60 -31.20 -16.03 3.21
N LYS A 61 -30.63 -15.98 2.00
CA LYS A 61 -29.43 -15.20 1.72
C LYS A 61 -29.77 -13.71 1.60
N VAL A 62 -28.96 -12.88 2.25
CA VAL A 62 -29.06 -11.41 2.20
C VAL A 62 -27.66 -10.83 1.97
N SER A 63 -27.58 -9.74 1.21
CA SER A 63 -26.31 -9.02 0.98
C SER A 63 -26.24 -7.78 1.86
N ILE A 64 -25.09 -7.54 2.48
CA ILE A 64 -24.85 -6.40 3.38
C ILE A 64 -24.24 -5.23 2.62
N THR A 65 -24.61 -4.00 3.01
CA THR A 65 -24.13 -2.75 2.41
C THR A 65 -23.62 -1.74 3.43
N ASP A 66 -23.86 -2.00 4.71
CA ASP A 66 -23.43 -1.15 5.82
C ASP A 66 -23.47 -1.91 7.14
N LEU A 67 -22.82 -1.34 8.15
CA LEU A 67 -22.89 -1.77 9.54
C LEU A 67 -23.32 -0.56 10.38
N VAL A 68 -24.38 -0.72 11.15
CA VAL A 68 -24.93 0.35 12.00
C VAL A 68 -25.17 -0.17 13.42
N SER A 69 -25.30 0.73 14.38
CA SER A 69 -25.71 0.37 15.74
C SER A 69 -27.18 0.71 15.98
N GLY A 70 -27.88 -0.14 16.73
CA GLY A 70 -29.22 0.14 17.23
C GLY A 70 -29.21 0.77 18.62
N LYS A 71 -30.34 1.38 19.00
CA LYS A 71 -30.52 1.96 20.34
C LYS A 71 -30.45 0.93 21.48
N ASP A 72 -30.59 -0.34 21.15
CA ASP A 72 -30.44 -1.47 22.06
C ASP A 72 -28.97 -1.87 22.28
N GLY A 73 -28.03 -1.16 21.66
CA GLY A 73 -26.60 -1.43 21.79
C GLY A 73 -26.14 -2.66 21.01
N ARG A 74 -26.92 -3.15 20.04
CA ARG A 74 -26.51 -4.23 19.13
C ARG A 74 -26.04 -3.67 17.79
N LEU A 75 -25.23 -4.45 17.09
CA LEU A 75 -24.84 -4.18 15.71
C LEU A 75 -25.86 -4.79 14.73
N TYR A 76 -26.11 -4.06 13.64
CA TYR A 76 -27.03 -4.44 12.58
C TYR A 76 -26.36 -4.27 11.22
N TYR A 77 -26.58 -5.24 10.34
CA TYR A 77 -26.27 -5.08 8.93
C TYR A 77 -27.40 -4.31 8.24
N ARG A 78 -27.05 -3.33 7.41
CA ARG A 78 -27.97 -2.79 6.41
C ARG A 78 -27.96 -3.71 5.19
N LEU A 79 -29.13 -4.10 4.74
CA LEU A 79 -29.27 -5.01 3.60
C LEU A 79 -29.34 -4.26 2.27
N ALA A 80 -28.87 -4.89 1.20
CA ALA A 80 -29.04 -4.40 -0.17
C ALA A 80 -30.50 -4.52 -0.62
N GLY A 81 -31.05 -3.49 -1.28
CA GLY A 81 -32.42 -3.48 -1.81
C GLY A 81 -33.06 -2.09 -1.81
N ALA A 82 -34.30 -2.01 -2.30
CA ALA A 82 -35.07 -0.75 -2.38
C ALA A 82 -35.64 -0.30 -1.02
N ASP A 83 -35.76 -1.22 -0.06
CA ASP A 83 -36.24 -0.93 1.30
C ASP A 83 -35.05 -0.78 2.26
N ARG A 84 -35.10 0.21 3.16
CA ARG A 84 -34.16 0.34 4.29
C ARG A 84 -34.39 -0.81 5.28
N ALA A 85 -33.79 -1.94 5.01
CA ALA A 85 -33.94 -3.18 5.76
C ALA A 85 -32.69 -3.49 6.58
N PHE A 86 -32.90 -3.96 7.81
CA PHE A 86 -31.84 -4.27 8.76
C PHE A 86 -32.00 -5.67 9.35
N VAL A 87 -30.88 -6.29 9.72
CA VAL A 87 -30.86 -7.54 10.49
C VAL A 87 -29.75 -7.45 11.52
N ALA A 88 -29.98 -7.96 12.73
CA ALA A 88 -28.94 -7.98 13.76
C ALA A 88 -27.81 -8.92 13.31
N THR A 89 -26.56 -8.53 13.55
CA THR A 89 -25.40 -9.31 13.07
C THR A 89 -25.39 -10.75 13.61
N GLY A 90 -25.81 -10.95 14.87
CA GLY A 90 -25.91 -12.28 15.48
C GLY A 90 -27.04 -13.16 14.93
N ASP A 91 -28.03 -12.57 14.26
CA ASP A 91 -29.16 -13.29 13.64
C ASP A 91 -28.91 -13.56 12.13
N ALA A 92 -27.78 -13.07 11.62
CA ALA A 92 -27.36 -13.21 10.23
C ALA A 92 -25.88 -13.63 10.12
N PRO A 93 -25.51 -14.85 10.58
CA PRO A 93 -24.18 -15.42 10.37
C PRO A 93 -23.91 -15.71 8.88
N HIS A 94 -22.69 -16.14 8.54
CA HIS A 94 -22.37 -16.61 7.20
C HIS A 94 -23.13 -17.90 6.88
N PHE A 95 -23.21 -18.82 7.83
CA PHE A 95 -23.83 -20.14 7.62
C PHE A 95 -24.80 -20.49 8.76
N CYS A 96 -26.08 -20.65 8.43
CA CYS A 96 -27.09 -21.06 9.42
C CYS A 96 -26.86 -22.48 9.90
N GLY A 97 -27.17 -22.72 11.18
CA GLY A 97 -27.36 -24.07 11.71
C GLY A 97 -26.13 -24.98 11.69
N PHE A 98 -24.92 -24.48 11.38
CA PHE A 98 -23.73 -25.32 11.13
C PHE A 98 -23.52 -26.40 12.19
N VAL A 99 -23.54 -26.04 13.48
CA VAL A 99 -23.36 -27.01 14.58
C VAL A 99 -24.55 -28.00 14.65
N GLY A 100 -25.78 -27.49 14.62
CA GLY A 100 -26.99 -28.31 14.80
C GLY A 100 -27.28 -29.25 13.63
N GLU A 101 -27.10 -28.79 12.39
CA GLU A 101 -27.31 -29.58 11.18
C GLU A 101 -26.25 -30.66 11.03
N ARG A 102 -24.98 -30.34 11.28
CA ARG A 102 -23.88 -31.31 11.13
C ARG A 102 -23.86 -32.37 12.23
N GLN A 103 -24.27 -32.02 13.45
CA GLN A 103 -24.47 -33.01 14.53
C GLN A 103 -25.67 -33.94 14.29
N ALA A 104 -26.64 -33.58 13.45
CA ALA A 104 -27.73 -34.49 13.08
C ALA A 104 -27.30 -35.52 12.01
N GLU A 105 -26.32 -35.16 11.18
CA GLU A 105 -25.84 -35.96 10.05
C GLU A 105 -24.51 -36.71 10.34
N LEU A 106 -24.19 -37.03 11.60
CA LEU A 106 -22.93 -37.56 12.21
C LEU A 106 -22.11 -38.63 11.46
N ARG A 107 -22.52 -39.09 10.28
CA ARG A 107 -21.84 -40.08 9.45
C ARG A 107 -21.53 -39.60 8.03
N ARG A 108 -21.74 -38.32 7.71
CA ARG A 108 -21.51 -37.78 6.36
C ARG A 108 -20.25 -36.92 6.30
N PHE A 109 -19.35 -37.22 5.38
CA PHE A 109 -18.11 -36.47 5.15
C PHE A 109 -18.35 -35.28 4.22
N ARG A 110 -19.28 -34.40 4.60
CA ARG A 110 -19.59 -33.22 3.82
C ARG A 110 -18.45 -32.22 3.83
N ALA A 111 -18.22 -31.57 2.69
CA ALA A 111 -17.29 -30.46 2.59
C ALA A 111 -17.72 -29.30 3.52
N LEU A 112 -16.78 -28.40 3.80
CA LEU A 112 -17.08 -27.14 4.48
C LEU A 112 -18.14 -26.35 3.68
N PRO A 113 -19.04 -25.60 4.35
CA PRO A 113 -19.85 -24.61 3.66
C PRO A 113 -18.99 -23.76 2.72
N ASN A 114 -19.52 -23.48 1.54
CA ASN A 114 -18.84 -22.69 0.51
C ASN A 114 -17.57 -23.34 -0.10
N ALA A 115 -17.36 -24.64 0.14
CA ALA A 115 -16.32 -25.46 -0.46
C ALA A 115 -16.89 -26.77 -1.04
N CYS A 116 -16.10 -27.47 -1.83
CA CYS A 116 -16.39 -28.82 -2.32
C CYS A 116 -15.17 -29.72 -2.21
N HIS A 117 -15.40 -31.03 -2.16
CA HIS A 117 -14.37 -32.02 -2.45
C HIS A 117 -14.13 -32.05 -3.95
N LEU A 118 -12.89 -31.83 -4.39
CA LEU A 118 -12.51 -31.97 -5.78
C LEU A 118 -12.21 -33.44 -6.07
N ILE A 119 -13.18 -34.14 -6.64
CA ILE A 119 -13.09 -35.56 -6.94
C ILE A 119 -12.41 -35.75 -8.29
N ALA A 120 -11.25 -36.42 -8.30
CA ALA A 120 -10.54 -36.75 -9.53
C ALA A 120 -11.01 -38.07 -10.14
N ALA A 121 -11.46 -39.01 -9.30
CA ALA A 121 -11.80 -40.35 -9.76
C ALA A 121 -12.71 -41.07 -8.75
N SER A 122 -13.41 -42.10 -9.21
CA SER A 122 -14.05 -43.10 -8.35
C SER A 122 -13.61 -44.51 -8.76
N ARG A 123 -13.34 -45.37 -7.79
CA ARG A 123 -12.84 -46.74 -7.97
C ARG A 123 -13.64 -47.73 -7.13
N LYS A 124 -13.59 -49.02 -7.49
CA LYS A 124 -14.34 -50.06 -6.76
C LYS A 124 -13.52 -50.72 -5.66
N THR A 125 -12.19 -50.68 -5.77
CA THR A 125 -11.28 -51.39 -4.85
C THR A 125 -10.16 -50.48 -4.34
N LEU A 126 -9.59 -50.82 -3.19
CA LEU A 126 -8.43 -50.11 -2.64
C LEU A 126 -7.17 -50.27 -3.51
N ASP A 127 -7.01 -51.40 -4.20
CA ASP A 127 -5.87 -51.60 -5.11
C ASP A 127 -5.90 -50.59 -6.27
N GLU A 128 -7.09 -50.33 -6.81
CA GLU A 128 -7.29 -49.31 -7.85
C GLU A 128 -7.03 -47.89 -7.32
N VAL A 129 -7.46 -47.60 -6.09
CA VAL A 129 -7.19 -46.33 -5.41
C VAL A 129 -5.69 -46.13 -5.19
N ASN A 130 -5.00 -47.14 -4.65
CA ASN A 130 -3.57 -47.08 -4.38
C ASN A 130 -2.74 -47.02 -5.66
N SER A 131 -3.21 -47.65 -6.75
CA SER A 131 -2.62 -47.49 -8.07
C SER A 131 -2.75 -46.04 -8.58
N PHE A 132 -3.91 -45.41 -8.38
CA PHE A 132 -4.10 -43.99 -8.71
C PHE A 132 -3.19 -43.10 -7.87
N ALA A 133 -3.13 -43.34 -6.56
CA ALA A 133 -2.31 -42.57 -5.62
C ALA A 133 -0.81 -42.66 -5.97
N ALA A 134 -0.31 -43.85 -6.32
CA ALA A 134 1.06 -44.07 -6.74
C ALA A 134 1.41 -43.37 -8.07
N GLN A 135 0.44 -43.21 -8.97
CA GLN A 135 0.60 -42.49 -10.23
C GLN A 135 0.54 -40.97 -10.07
N ASN A 136 0.03 -40.49 -8.93
CA ASN A 136 -0.22 -39.08 -8.66
C ASN A 136 0.40 -38.65 -7.32
N PRO A 137 1.72 -38.84 -7.13
CA PRO A 137 2.38 -38.62 -5.84
C PRO A 137 2.29 -37.17 -5.35
N ASP A 138 2.27 -36.21 -6.27
CA ASP A 138 2.19 -34.77 -5.96
C ASP A 138 0.87 -34.40 -5.28
N PHE A 139 -0.18 -35.24 -5.40
CA PHE A 139 -1.46 -35.00 -4.75
C PHE A 139 -1.60 -35.67 -3.39
N LEU A 140 -0.70 -36.60 -3.02
CA LEU A 140 -0.83 -37.41 -1.80
C LEU A 140 -1.02 -36.58 -0.53
N THR A 141 -0.34 -35.44 -0.43
CA THR A 141 -0.44 -34.52 0.72
C THR A 141 -1.87 -33.99 0.94
N GLY A 142 -2.64 -33.78 -0.12
CA GLY A 142 -4.03 -33.30 -0.05
C GLY A 142 -5.08 -34.39 -0.25
N MET A 143 -4.66 -35.60 -0.63
CA MET A 143 -5.56 -36.64 -1.11
C MET A 143 -6.37 -37.28 0.04
N ALA A 144 -7.65 -37.48 -0.22
CA ALA A 144 -8.62 -38.05 0.69
C ALA A 144 -9.48 -39.07 -0.05
N VAL A 145 -9.70 -40.25 0.53
CA VAL A 145 -10.52 -41.29 -0.10
C VAL A 145 -11.75 -41.56 0.73
N PHE A 146 -12.92 -41.44 0.13
CA PHE A 146 -14.21 -41.59 0.78
C PHE A 146 -14.97 -42.79 0.22
N ARG A 147 -15.58 -43.58 1.10
CA ARG A 147 -16.58 -44.58 0.69
C ARG A 147 -17.92 -43.90 0.50
N ALA A 148 -18.46 -43.98 -0.71
CA ALA A 148 -19.81 -43.54 -1.01
C ALA A 148 -20.86 -44.59 -0.59
N GLU A 149 -22.11 -44.16 -0.38
CA GLU A 149 -23.26 -45.03 -0.04
C GLU A 149 -23.46 -46.18 -1.04
N ASN A 150 -23.08 -45.98 -2.31
CA ASN A 150 -23.15 -46.99 -3.36
C ASN A 150 -21.98 -48.00 -3.35
N GLY A 151 -21.07 -47.91 -2.37
CA GLY A 151 -19.92 -48.80 -2.18
C GLY A 151 -18.66 -48.41 -2.94
N TRP A 152 -18.69 -47.41 -3.81
CA TRP A 152 -17.50 -46.92 -4.53
C TRP A 152 -16.60 -46.07 -3.62
N LEU A 153 -15.32 -46.01 -3.97
CA LEU A 153 -14.31 -45.19 -3.32
C LEU A 153 -14.04 -43.96 -4.17
N ALA A 154 -14.47 -42.79 -3.70
CA ALA A 154 -14.22 -41.49 -4.32
C ALA A 154 -12.85 -40.96 -3.88
N ILE A 155 -12.00 -40.60 -4.85
CA ILE A 155 -10.67 -40.05 -4.62
C ILE A 155 -10.75 -38.53 -4.76
N SER A 156 -10.69 -37.84 -3.63
CA SER A 156 -10.62 -36.38 -3.53
C SER A 156 -9.17 -35.93 -3.53
N LEU A 157 -8.85 -34.89 -4.30
CA LEU A 157 -7.54 -34.22 -4.27
C LEU A 157 -7.44 -33.19 -3.13
N GLY A 158 -8.53 -33.03 -2.36
CA GLY A 158 -8.68 -32.08 -1.27
C GLY A 158 -9.91 -31.21 -1.44
N GLN A 159 -10.13 -30.31 -0.47
CA GLN A 159 -11.23 -29.33 -0.56
C GLN A 159 -10.76 -28.03 -1.21
N VAL A 160 -11.58 -27.48 -2.10
CA VAL A 160 -11.38 -26.18 -2.74
C VAL A 160 -12.63 -25.32 -2.56
N THR A 161 -12.48 -24.00 -2.59
CA THR A 161 -13.63 -23.08 -2.46
C THR A 161 -14.52 -23.16 -3.70
N LEU A 162 -15.82 -22.91 -3.53
CA LEU A 162 -16.75 -22.85 -4.66
C LEU A 162 -16.46 -21.67 -5.61
N ALA A 163 -15.68 -20.68 -5.17
CA ALA A 163 -15.16 -19.62 -6.04
C ALA A 163 -14.10 -20.16 -7.01
N ALA A 164 -13.20 -21.03 -6.53
CA ALA A 164 -12.12 -21.59 -7.34
C ALA A 164 -12.58 -22.77 -8.21
N ALA A 165 -13.54 -23.56 -7.72
CA ALA A 165 -13.93 -24.82 -8.34
C ALA A 165 -14.31 -24.71 -9.84
N PRO A 166 -15.12 -23.73 -10.30
CA PRO A 166 -15.44 -23.61 -11.72
C PRO A 166 -14.19 -23.37 -12.57
N SER A 167 -13.27 -22.54 -12.10
CA SER A 167 -12.04 -22.23 -12.82
C SER A 167 -11.05 -23.39 -12.82
N ILE A 168 -10.96 -24.15 -11.72
CA ILE A 168 -10.15 -25.38 -11.67
C ILE A 168 -10.71 -26.40 -12.68
N LEU A 169 -12.01 -26.71 -12.61
CA LEU A 169 -12.63 -27.72 -13.47
C LEU A 169 -12.59 -27.35 -14.96
N ALA A 170 -12.61 -26.06 -15.28
CA ALA A 170 -12.58 -25.58 -16.66
C ALA A 170 -11.16 -25.44 -17.23
N ASN A 171 -10.15 -25.14 -16.41
CA ASN A 171 -8.83 -24.69 -16.88
C ASN A 171 -7.65 -25.52 -16.37
N SER A 172 -7.85 -26.48 -15.47
CA SER A 172 -6.77 -27.32 -14.96
C SER A 172 -6.42 -28.43 -15.94
N GLU A 173 -5.14 -28.53 -16.29
CA GLU A 173 -4.58 -29.67 -17.04
C GLU A 173 -4.07 -30.79 -16.13
N ASN A 174 -3.95 -30.53 -14.83
CA ASN A 174 -3.39 -31.46 -13.85
C ASN A 174 -4.45 -32.36 -13.18
N ILE A 175 -5.70 -32.31 -13.63
CA ILE A 175 -6.78 -33.16 -13.13
C ILE A 175 -7.44 -33.95 -14.27
N PRO A 176 -8.04 -35.11 -13.98
CA PRO A 176 -8.81 -35.86 -14.98
C PRO A 176 -9.97 -35.04 -15.57
N ALA A 177 -10.28 -35.25 -16.86
CA ALA A 177 -11.35 -34.52 -17.54
C ALA A 177 -12.77 -34.82 -16.99
N ASP A 178 -12.92 -35.94 -16.28
CA ASP A 178 -14.14 -36.33 -15.57
C ASP A 178 -14.12 -35.94 -14.09
N ALA A 179 -13.15 -35.11 -13.67
CA ALA A 179 -13.15 -34.54 -12.34
C ALA A 179 -14.40 -33.68 -12.11
N TYR A 180 -14.89 -33.69 -10.87
CA TYR A 180 -16.09 -32.94 -10.49
C TYR A 180 -15.99 -32.48 -9.05
N CYS A 181 -16.79 -31.48 -8.70
CA CYS A 181 -16.94 -31.06 -7.31
C CYS A 181 -18.13 -31.74 -6.64
N SER A 182 -17.92 -32.23 -5.41
CA SER A 182 -18.90 -32.94 -4.61
C SER A 182 -19.07 -32.27 -3.24
N ASP A 183 -20.31 -32.18 -2.75
CA ASP A 183 -20.59 -31.67 -1.40
C ASP A 183 -20.31 -32.71 -0.31
N GLY A 184 -20.12 -33.98 -0.69
CA GLY A 184 -19.85 -35.11 0.19
C GLY A 184 -21.06 -35.68 0.95
N ALA A 185 -22.30 -35.33 0.58
CA ALA A 185 -23.50 -35.83 1.24
C ALA A 185 -23.63 -37.36 1.20
N GLY A 186 -23.14 -37.99 0.13
CA GLY A 186 -23.17 -39.45 -0.05
C GLY A 186 -21.97 -40.20 0.52
N TYR A 187 -21.04 -39.55 1.22
CA TYR A 187 -19.82 -40.18 1.75
C TYR A 187 -20.02 -40.63 3.20
N VAL A 188 -19.83 -41.92 3.46
CA VAL A 188 -20.19 -42.57 4.75
C VAL A 188 -18.99 -43.07 5.57
N ALA A 189 -17.80 -43.13 4.97
CA ALA A 189 -16.56 -43.47 5.66
C ALA A 189 -15.36 -42.86 4.93
N MET A 190 -14.26 -42.66 5.63
CA MET A 190 -12.99 -42.22 5.06
C MET A 190 -11.92 -43.31 5.22
N MET A 191 -11.13 -43.55 4.18
CA MET A 191 -9.99 -44.47 4.24
C MET A 191 -8.82 -43.81 4.98
N ASP A 192 -8.00 -44.62 5.62
CA ASP A 192 -6.80 -44.13 6.29
C ASP A 192 -5.61 -44.13 5.35
N LEU A 193 -4.80 -43.06 5.38
CA LEU A 193 -3.54 -42.98 4.65
C LEU A 193 -2.41 -43.41 5.58
N GLN A 194 -1.78 -44.55 5.29
CA GLN A 194 -0.68 -45.12 6.05
C GLN A 194 0.47 -45.47 5.11
N ASN A 195 1.67 -44.94 5.38
CA ASN A 195 2.88 -45.21 4.60
C ASN A 195 2.68 -44.99 3.07
N GLY A 196 1.91 -43.96 2.69
CA GLY A 196 1.60 -43.64 1.29
C GLY A 196 0.53 -44.50 0.63
N GLN A 197 -0.16 -45.36 1.38
CA GLN A 197 -1.25 -46.22 0.89
C GLN A 197 -2.54 -46.01 1.68
N PHE A 198 -3.66 -46.05 0.97
CA PHE A 198 -4.99 -46.05 1.55
C PHE A 198 -5.40 -47.46 1.99
N VAL A 199 -5.85 -47.55 3.23
CA VAL A 199 -6.35 -48.78 3.87
C VAL A 199 -7.69 -48.55 4.56
N GLU A 200 -8.41 -49.62 4.87
CA GLU A 200 -9.61 -49.51 5.71
C GLU A 200 -9.24 -49.00 7.11
N PRO A 201 -10.03 -48.09 7.69
CA PRO A 201 -9.76 -47.59 9.03
C PRO A 201 -9.97 -48.68 10.09
N ASP A 202 -9.07 -48.76 11.07
CA ASP A 202 -9.24 -49.62 12.24
C ASP A 202 -10.36 -49.06 13.14
N GLY A 203 -11.55 -49.65 13.05
CA GLY A 203 -12.74 -49.23 13.79
C GLY A 203 -12.66 -49.29 15.32
N THR A 204 -11.54 -49.76 15.90
CA THR A 204 -11.32 -49.81 17.36
C THR A 204 -10.45 -48.67 17.90
N SER A 205 -9.72 -47.97 17.03
CA SER A 205 -8.80 -46.89 17.40
C SER A 205 -9.49 -45.51 17.43
N LEU A 206 -8.87 -44.55 18.13
CA LEU A 206 -9.32 -43.14 18.14
C LEU A 206 -9.33 -42.56 16.71
N ARG A 207 -8.26 -42.81 15.95
CA ARG A 207 -8.16 -42.46 14.53
C ARG A 207 -9.27 -43.08 13.70
N GLY A 208 -9.57 -44.36 13.88
CA GLY A 208 -10.66 -45.01 13.13
C GLY A 208 -12.04 -44.48 13.51
N ALA A 209 -12.28 -44.13 14.78
CA ALA A 209 -13.50 -43.45 15.20
C ALA A 209 -13.64 -42.08 14.51
N CYS A 210 -12.54 -41.32 14.40
CA CYS A 210 -12.51 -40.08 13.62
C CYS A 210 -12.84 -40.31 12.13
N LEU A 211 -12.17 -41.27 11.50
CA LEU A 211 -12.40 -41.65 10.09
C LEU A 211 -13.77 -42.29 9.83
N GLY A 212 -14.52 -42.59 10.90
CA GLY A 212 -15.94 -42.95 10.89
C GLY A 212 -16.90 -41.78 11.14
N GLY A 213 -16.39 -40.55 11.27
CA GLY A 213 -17.17 -39.31 11.41
C GLY A 213 -17.32 -38.78 12.83
N ASN A 214 -16.64 -39.37 13.82
CA ASN A 214 -16.73 -38.89 15.20
C ASN A 214 -15.88 -37.63 15.43
N ALA A 215 -16.56 -36.48 15.58
CA ALA A 215 -15.90 -35.18 15.71
C ALA A 215 -14.95 -35.07 16.92
N SER A 216 -15.39 -35.56 18.10
CA SER A 216 -14.54 -35.55 19.31
C SER A 216 -13.28 -36.39 19.15
N ALA A 217 -13.40 -37.57 18.53
CA ALA A 217 -12.26 -38.43 18.26
C ALA A 217 -11.26 -37.75 17.30
N CYS A 218 -11.76 -36.99 16.32
CA CYS A 218 -10.90 -36.21 15.42
C CYS A 218 -10.12 -35.12 16.14
N ARG A 219 -10.74 -34.38 17.07
CA ARG A 219 -10.02 -33.40 17.89
C ARG A 219 -8.94 -34.06 18.73
N ASP A 220 -9.27 -35.14 19.42
CA ASP A 220 -8.36 -35.79 20.36
C ASP A 220 -7.17 -36.39 19.62
N GLU A 221 -7.39 -37.05 18.47
CA GLU A 221 -6.34 -37.59 17.62
C GLU A 221 -5.46 -36.47 17.03
N ALA A 222 -6.07 -35.40 16.51
CA ALA A 222 -5.32 -34.25 15.99
C ALA A 222 -4.54 -33.53 17.11
N GLY A 223 -5.07 -33.49 18.33
CA GLY A 223 -4.38 -32.97 19.52
C GLY A 223 -3.15 -33.81 19.87
N ALA A 224 -3.25 -35.14 19.79
CA ALA A 224 -2.13 -36.05 20.02
C ALA A 224 -1.01 -35.87 18.97
N ILE A 225 -1.34 -35.63 17.70
CA ILE A 225 -0.36 -35.31 16.67
C ILE A 225 0.27 -33.93 16.95
N ALA A 226 -0.53 -32.91 17.21
CA ALA A 226 -0.04 -31.54 17.45
C ALA A 226 0.83 -31.40 18.70
N GLY A 227 0.68 -32.29 19.68
CA GLY A 227 1.50 -32.34 20.89
C GLY A 227 2.88 -32.99 20.72
N ARG A 228 3.23 -33.48 19.52
CA ARG A 228 4.56 -34.03 19.24
C ARG A 228 5.62 -32.92 19.24
N PRO A 229 6.85 -33.19 19.72
CA PRO A 229 7.91 -32.20 19.82
C PRO A 229 8.40 -31.69 18.44
N GLU A 230 8.32 -32.53 17.41
CA GLU A 230 8.67 -32.18 16.03
C GLU A 230 7.56 -32.68 15.10
N LEU A 231 7.14 -31.82 14.17
CA LEU A 231 6.11 -32.11 13.17
C LEU A 231 6.74 -32.07 11.78
N ALA A 232 6.60 -33.15 11.02
CA ALA A 232 6.93 -33.20 9.60
C ALA A 232 5.76 -32.70 8.73
N ASP A 233 6.00 -32.47 7.44
CA ASP A 233 4.95 -32.04 6.49
C ASP A 233 3.78 -33.02 6.43
N GLY A 234 4.06 -34.33 6.54
CA GLY A 234 3.04 -35.37 6.64
C GLY A 234 2.17 -35.24 7.88
N ASP A 235 2.72 -34.80 9.02
CA ASP A 235 1.93 -34.54 10.23
C ASP A 235 0.99 -33.34 10.03
N TYR A 236 1.45 -32.27 9.37
CA TYR A 236 0.59 -31.12 9.06
C TYR A 236 -0.54 -31.45 8.09
N ALA A 237 -0.27 -32.31 7.09
CA ALA A 237 -1.28 -32.82 6.18
C ALA A 237 -2.34 -33.66 6.91
N ASP A 238 -1.91 -34.53 7.83
CA ASP A 238 -2.82 -35.32 8.66
C ASP A 238 -3.62 -34.43 9.63
N LEU A 239 -2.98 -33.44 10.26
CA LEU A 239 -3.66 -32.45 11.10
C LEU A 239 -4.74 -31.70 10.32
N TRP A 240 -4.43 -31.24 9.11
CA TRP A 240 -5.39 -30.58 8.24
C TRP A 240 -6.61 -31.47 7.97
N ARG A 241 -6.37 -32.71 7.55
CA ARG A 241 -7.40 -33.69 7.22
C ARG A 241 -8.30 -34.01 8.42
N LEU A 242 -7.72 -34.37 9.56
CA LEU A 242 -8.47 -34.74 10.77
C LEU A 242 -9.28 -33.56 11.32
N ARG A 243 -8.69 -32.35 11.34
CA ARG A 243 -9.39 -31.15 11.81
C ARG A 243 -10.52 -30.73 10.86
N LEU A 244 -10.36 -30.91 9.54
CA LEU A 244 -11.45 -30.70 8.58
C LEU A 244 -12.60 -31.69 8.77
N ILE A 245 -12.32 -32.96 9.09
CA ILE A 245 -13.37 -33.95 9.41
C ILE A 245 -14.12 -33.53 10.67
N GLY A 246 -13.38 -33.22 11.75
CA GLY A 246 -13.97 -32.74 13.00
C GLY A 246 -14.86 -31.51 12.76
N CYS A 247 -14.32 -30.52 12.05
CA CYS A 247 -15.05 -29.31 11.68
C CYS A 247 -16.32 -29.64 10.87
N GLY A 248 -16.20 -30.45 9.82
CA GLY A 248 -17.33 -30.86 8.97
C GLY A 248 -18.44 -31.61 9.71
N ALA A 249 -18.11 -32.24 10.84
CA ALA A 249 -19.03 -32.91 11.77
C ALA A 249 -19.63 -31.96 12.83
N GLY A 250 -19.43 -30.64 12.71
CA GLY A 250 -20.05 -29.61 13.53
C GLY A 250 -19.21 -29.15 14.73
N ASP A 251 -17.92 -29.46 14.75
CA ASP A 251 -17.01 -29.10 15.82
C ASP A 251 -16.24 -27.81 15.55
N VAL A 252 -16.76 -26.70 16.08
CA VAL A 252 -16.20 -25.36 15.86
C VAL A 252 -14.77 -25.20 16.39
N LEU A 253 -14.37 -25.95 17.42
CA LEU A 253 -12.99 -25.92 17.93
C LEU A 253 -12.03 -26.64 16.99
N ALA A 254 -12.49 -27.69 16.29
CA ALA A 254 -11.71 -28.31 15.23
C ALA A 254 -11.56 -27.37 14.02
N CYS A 255 -12.59 -26.57 13.71
CA CYS A 255 -12.51 -25.54 12.67
C CYS A 255 -11.44 -24.48 12.98
N ASP A 256 -11.45 -23.94 14.21
CA ASP A 256 -10.49 -22.94 14.65
C ASP A 256 -9.07 -23.52 14.71
N ALA A 257 -8.90 -24.73 15.25
CA ALA A 257 -7.61 -25.40 15.25
C ALA A 257 -7.05 -25.62 13.83
N ALA A 258 -7.90 -25.87 12.82
CA ALA A 258 -7.45 -26.07 11.44
C ALA A 258 -6.77 -24.82 10.86
N LEU A 259 -7.08 -23.62 11.37
CA LEU A 259 -6.46 -22.36 10.92
C LEU A 259 -4.94 -22.31 11.21
N ASN A 260 -4.48 -23.01 12.25
CA ASN A 260 -3.08 -23.07 12.67
C ASN A 260 -2.20 -23.96 11.78
N VAL A 261 -2.76 -24.67 10.80
CA VAL A 261 -1.97 -25.44 9.82
C VAL A 261 -1.30 -24.48 8.83
N PRO A 262 -0.05 -24.69 8.37
CA PRO A 262 0.59 -23.83 7.38
C PRO A 262 -0.25 -23.61 6.11
N THR A 263 -0.29 -22.39 5.59
CA THR A 263 -1.10 -22.05 4.39
C THR A 263 -0.70 -22.86 3.16
N ARG A 264 0.58 -23.23 3.02
CA ARG A 264 1.05 -24.13 1.95
C ARG A 264 0.35 -25.48 1.92
N ILE A 265 -0.03 -26.02 3.09
CA ILE A 265 -0.78 -27.29 3.20
C ILE A 265 -2.26 -27.06 2.87
N ALA A 266 -2.86 -26.01 3.42
CA ALA A 266 -4.28 -25.71 3.17
C ALA A 266 -4.58 -25.31 1.71
N ALA A 267 -3.64 -24.63 1.05
CA ALA A 267 -3.73 -24.24 -0.36
C ALA A 267 -3.21 -25.31 -1.33
N HIS A 268 -2.64 -26.41 -0.83
CA HIS A 268 -2.04 -27.45 -1.65
C HIS A 268 -2.99 -27.98 -2.74
N PRO A 269 -4.28 -28.30 -2.47
CA PRO A 269 -5.18 -28.75 -3.53
C PRO A 269 -5.34 -27.73 -4.66
N LEU A 270 -5.42 -26.44 -4.36
CA LEU A 270 -5.52 -25.38 -5.37
C LEU A 270 -4.22 -25.26 -6.17
N VAL A 271 -3.07 -25.19 -5.48
CA VAL A 271 -1.77 -24.95 -6.13
C VAL A 271 -1.35 -26.14 -6.98
N THR A 272 -1.60 -27.37 -6.55
CA THR A 272 -1.23 -28.58 -7.33
C THR A 272 -2.16 -28.78 -8.52
N THR A 273 -3.46 -28.53 -8.35
CA THR A 273 -4.43 -28.69 -9.45
C THR A 273 -4.34 -27.57 -10.46
N TRP A 274 -4.14 -26.33 -10.04
CA TRP A 274 -4.08 -25.20 -10.96
C TRP A 274 -3.03 -24.16 -10.51
N PRO A 275 -1.74 -24.42 -10.79
CA PRO A 275 -0.64 -23.53 -10.40
C PRO A 275 -0.82 -22.10 -10.89
N ALA A 276 -1.34 -21.90 -12.12
CA ALA A 276 -1.61 -20.59 -12.69
C ALA A 276 -2.71 -19.80 -11.95
N GLY A 277 -3.57 -20.49 -11.17
CA GLY A 277 -4.58 -19.90 -10.30
C GLY A 277 -4.08 -19.57 -8.89
N ALA A 278 -2.80 -19.86 -8.57
CA ALA A 278 -2.23 -19.57 -7.26
C ALA A 278 -2.30 -18.06 -6.95
N GLY A 279 -2.78 -17.71 -5.76
CA GLY A 279 -2.97 -16.32 -5.32
C GLY A 279 -4.23 -15.63 -5.86
N GLN A 280 -4.94 -16.22 -6.84
CA GLN A 280 -6.20 -15.65 -7.35
C GLN A 280 -7.40 -15.94 -6.43
N PHE A 281 -7.34 -17.03 -5.67
CA PHE A 281 -8.41 -17.48 -4.80
C PHE A 281 -7.90 -17.69 -3.37
N SER A 282 -8.76 -17.39 -2.39
CA SER A 282 -8.49 -17.70 -1.00
C SER A 282 -8.49 -19.21 -0.75
N SER A 283 -7.56 -19.68 0.08
CA SER A 283 -7.62 -21.05 0.60
C SER A 283 -8.90 -21.30 1.42
N PRO A 284 -9.31 -22.57 1.63
CA PRO A 284 -10.48 -22.91 2.46
C PRO A 284 -10.42 -22.39 3.91
N LYS A 285 -9.25 -21.91 4.38
CA LYS A 285 -9.10 -21.29 5.69
C LYS A 285 -10.04 -20.12 5.94
N ILE A 286 -10.39 -19.35 4.91
CA ILE A 286 -11.32 -18.22 5.11
C ILE A 286 -12.72 -18.71 5.50
N GLU A 287 -13.14 -19.86 4.98
CA GLU A 287 -14.46 -20.43 5.30
C GLU A 287 -14.47 -21.01 6.73
N LEU A 288 -13.35 -21.58 7.17
CA LEU A 288 -13.14 -21.97 8.57
C LEU A 288 -13.21 -20.77 9.52
N ALA A 289 -12.57 -19.65 9.16
CA ALA A 289 -12.57 -18.42 9.93
C ALA A 289 -13.99 -17.81 10.04
N ARG A 290 -14.80 -17.89 8.97
CA ARG A 290 -16.22 -17.49 9.01
C ARG A 290 -17.00 -18.32 10.04
N ILE A 291 -16.87 -19.65 9.99
CA ILE A 291 -17.56 -20.57 10.92
C ILE A 291 -17.14 -20.29 12.36
N GLY A 292 -15.84 -20.18 12.63
CA GLY A 292 -15.34 -19.94 13.98
C GLY A 292 -15.70 -18.56 14.50
N CYS A 293 -15.69 -17.52 13.66
CA CYS A 293 -16.09 -16.18 14.08
C CYS A 293 -17.60 -16.07 14.34
N ASP A 294 -18.44 -16.71 13.52
CA ASP A 294 -19.87 -16.84 13.78
C ASP A 294 -20.15 -17.57 15.12
N ALA A 295 -19.25 -18.47 15.54
CA ALA A 295 -19.28 -19.13 16.84
C ALA A 295 -18.62 -18.33 17.99
N GLY A 296 -18.12 -17.13 17.72
CA GLY A 296 -17.51 -16.23 18.72
C GLY A 296 -16.06 -16.56 19.09
N LEU A 297 -15.34 -17.33 18.26
CA LEU A 297 -13.93 -17.67 18.50
C LEU A 297 -13.01 -16.53 18.05
N LEU A 298 -12.18 -16.04 18.98
CA LEU A 298 -11.31 -14.87 18.77
C LEU A 298 -10.33 -15.05 17.61
N THR A 299 -9.58 -16.16 17.58
CA THR A 299 -8.57 -16.43 16.55
C THR A 299 -9.19 -16.46 15.15
N SER A 300 -10.35 -17.10 15.02
CA SER A 300 -11.14 -17.09 13.80
C SER A 300 -11.59 -15.68 13.38
N CYS A 301 -12.08 -14.86 14.31
CA CYS A 301 -12.44 -13.47 14.02
C CYS A 301 -11.24 -12.60 13.63
N GLN A 302 -10.08 -12.80 14.26
CA GLN A 302 -8.84 -12.09 13.91
C GLN A 302 -8.37 -12.45 12.50
N ILE A 303 -8.41 -13.72 12.12
CA ILE A 303 -8.06 -14.17 10.75
C ILE A 303 -9.05 -13.62 9.71
N LEU A 304 -10.34 -13.58 10.05
CA LEU A 304 -11.35 -12.97 9.19
C LEU A 304 -11.12 -11.45 9.03
N ALA A 305 -10.54 -10.82 10.04
CA ALA A 305 -10.24 -9.39 10.09
C ALA A 305 -8.84 -9.00 9.60
N ASP A 306 -8.01 -9.96 9.16
CA ASP A 306 -6.59 -9.74 8.93
C ASP A 306 -6.29 -8.57 7.96
N SER A 307 -5.32 -7.77 8.36
CA SER A 307 -4.99 -6.44 7.85
C SER A 307 -4.40 -6.42 6.44
N GLU A 308 -3.81 -7.53 5.96
CA GLU A 308 -3.31 -7.65 4.58
C GLU A 308 -4.48 -7.69 3.56
N LEU A 309 -5.55 -8.44 3.84
CA LEU A 309 -6.71 -8.57 2.95
C LEU A 309 -7.57 -7.30 2.86
N VAL A 310 -7.58 -6.51 3.92
CA VAL A 310 -8.27 -5.22 4.03
C VAL A 310 -7.49 -4.09 3.32
N SER A 311 -6.16 -4.19 3.20
CA SER A 311 -5.36 -3.11 2.62
C SER A 311 -5.37 -3.04 1.08
N ILE A 312 -5.76 -4.11 0.39
CA ILE A 312 -5.57 -4.24 -1.07
C ILE A 312 -6.90 -4.32 -1.85
N SER A 313 -8.00 -4.76 -1.24
CA SER A 313 -9.14 -5.28 -2.02
C SER A 313 -10.20 -4.27 -2.46
N GLY A 314 -10.33 -3.10 -1.81
CA GLY A 314 -11.37 -2.11 -2.14
C GLY A 314 -12.83 -2.62 -2.06
N ASP A 315 -13.06 -3.79 -1.46
CA ASP A 315 -14.36 -4.48 -1.42
C ASP A 315 -15.13 -4.14 -0.13
N PRO A 316 -16.23 -3.36 -0.19
CA PRO A 316 -17.06 -2.99 0.96
C PRO A 316 -17.48 -4.16 1.86
N GLY A 317 -17.85 -5.30 1.27
CA GLY A 317 -18.33 -6.46 2.02
C GLY A 317 -17.24 -7.06 2.92
N LYS A 318 -15.98 -6.98 2.49
CA LYS A 318 -14.82 -7.43 3.27
C LYS A 318 -14.57 -6.51 4.46
N TYR A 319 -14.59 -5.19 4.25
CA TYR A 319 -14.40 -4.23 5.34
C TYR A 319 -15.49 -4.37 6.41
N LEU A 320 -16.77 -4.47 5.99
CA LEU A 320 -17.89 -4.62 6.93
C LEU A 320 -17.82 -5.93 7.72
N SER A 321 -17.38 -7.01 7.08
CA SER A 321 -17.15 -8.30 7.74
C SER A 321 -16.00 -8.24 8.74
N ALA A 322 -14.88 -7.66 8.35
CA ALA A 322 -13.72 -7.49 9.22
C ALA A 322 -14.04 -6.59 10.43
N LEU A 323 -14.80 -5.50 10.23
CA LEU A 323 -15.20 -4.60 11.32
C LEU A 323 -16.12 -5.30 12.31
N GLN A 324 -17.11 -6.05 11.82
CA GLN A 324 -17.97 -6.85 12.69
C GLN A 324 -17.18 -7.94 13.43
N ALA A 325 -16.21 -8.59 12.78
CA ALA A 325 -15.36 -9.60 13.40
C ALA A 325 -14.48 -9.02 14.52
N LEU A 326 -13.87 -7.84 14.32
CA LEU A 326 -13.09 -7.15 15.35
C LEU A 326 -13.96 -6.66 16.50
N ALA A 327 -15.17 -6.15 16.21
CA ALA A 327 -16.13 -5.78 17.24
C ALA A 327 -16.55 -6.99 18.09
N ALA A 328 -16.83 -8.14 17.45
CA ALA A 328 -17.14 -9.39 18.15
C ALA A 328 -15.96 -9.89 19.00
N GLY A 329 -14.73 -9.86 18.45
CA GLY A 329 -13.51 -10.21 19.19
C GLY A 329 -13.28 -9.30 20.40
N CYS A 330 -13.46 -7.99 20.24
CA CYS A 330 -13.35 -7.01 21.32
C CYS A 330 -14.34 -7.30 22.46
N VAL A 331 -15.60 -7.66 22.14
CA VAL A 331 -16.62 -8.02 23.14
C VAL A 331 -16.30 -9.35 23.84
N ALA A 332 -15.92 -10.38 23.09
CA ALA A 332 -15.82 -11.75 23.58
C ALA A 332 -14.66 -11.97 24.57
N SER A 333 -13.52 -11.31 24.35
CA SER A 333 -12.29 -11.57 25.10
C SER A 333 -11.69 -10.34 25.80
N GLN A 334 -12.29 -9.15 25.62
CA GLN A 334 -11.65 -7.86 25.97
C GLN A 334 -10.23 -7.74 25.38
N ASP A 335 -9.98 -8.43 24.26
CA ASP A 335 -8.68 -8.47 23.63
C ASP A 335 -8.32 -7.06 23.13
N GLN A 336 -7.26 -6.51 23.74
CA GLN A 336 -6.86 -5.12 23.50
C GLN A 336 -6.46 -4.90 22.04
N TYR A 337 -5.91 -5.93 21.38
CA TYR A 337 -5.52 -5.86 19.97
C TYR A 337 -6.72 -5.81 19.03
N ALA A 338 -7.72 -6.67 19.22
CA ALA A 338 -8.96 -6.65 18.46
C ALA A 338 -9.68 -5.29 18.63
N CYS A 339 -9.77 -4.79 19.86
CA CYS A 339 -10.37 -3.48 20.13
C CYS A 339 -9.60 -2.33 19.48
N ARG A 340 -8.26 -2.37 19.45
CA ARG A 340 -7.41 -1.36 18.81
C ARG A 340 -7.51 -1.41 17.29
N ASP A 341 -7.38 -2.60 16.71
CA ASP A 341 -7.34 -2.78 15.26
C ASP A 341 -8.70 -2.48 14.61
N MET A 342 -9.80 -2.60 15.39
CA MET A 342 -11.12 -2.11 15.03
C MET A 342 -11.12 -0.62 14.65
N PHE A 343 -10.46 0.23 15.44
CA PHE A 343 -10.38 1.68 15.17
C PHE A 343 -9.51 2.01 13.95
N ARG A 344 -8.41 1.28 13.78
CA ARG A 344 -7.57 1.40 12.57
C ARG A 344 -8.35 1.01 11.31
N LEU A 345 -9.16 -0.04 11.40
CA LEU A 345 -10.01 -0.48 10.30
C LEU A 345 -11.11 0.55 9.99
N LEU A 346 -11.71 1.16 11.01
CA LEU A 346 -12.76 2.16 10.85
C LEU A 346 -12.28 3.36 10.04
N GLN A 347 -11.09 3.89 10.35
CA GLN A 347 -10.48 4.98 9.57
C GLN A 347 -10.26 4.61 8.10
N LYS A 348 -9.89 3.35 7.82
CA LYS A 348 -9.74 2.85 6.44
C LYS A 348 -11.08 2.64 5.75
N LEU A 349 -12.10 2.16 6.47
CA LEU A 349 -13.46 1.99 5.94
C LEU A 349 -14.03 3.31 5.44
N GLU A 350 -13.89 4.40 6.19
CA GLU A 350 -14.41 5.72 5.78
C GLU A 350 -13.78 6.19 4.46
N LYS A 351 -12.47 5.94 4.29
CA LYS A 351 -11.75 6.21 3.03
C LYS A 351 -12.24 5.30 1.89
N ALA A 352 -12.46 4.02 2.15
CA ALA A 352 -12.88 3.05 1.13
C ALA A 352 -14.35 3.23 0.70
N MET A 353 -15.24 3.53 1.63
CA MET A 353 -16.68 3.66 1.39
C MET A 353 -17.08 5.02 0.82
N SER A 354 -16.19 6.03 0.89
CA SER A 354 -16.51 7.43 0.57
C SER A 354 -17.72 8.00 1.36
N THR A 355 -18.06 7.34 2.47
CA THR A 355 -19.10 7.77 3.40
C THR A 355 -18.57 7.58 4.83
N PRO A 356 -18.61 8.63 5.67
CA PRO A 356 -18.18 8.51 7.06
C PRO A 356 -19.11 7.57 7.83
N ALA A 357 -18.58 6.94 8.88
CA ALA A 357 -19.37 6.11 9.78
C ALA A 357 -20.50 6.94 10.42
N SER A 358 -21.61 6.31 10.80
CA SER A 358 -22.66 7.01 11.55
C SER A 358 -22.19 7.34 12.98
N ALA A 359 -22.74 8.42 13.58
CA ALA A 359 -22.45 8.74 14.98
C ALA A 359 -22.80 7.57 15.93
N ASP A 360 -23.91 6.88 15.66
CA ASP A 360 -24.34 5.70 16.43
C ASP A 360 -23.33 4.55 16.37
N LEU A 361 -22.79 4.25 15.17
CA LEU A 361 -21.75 3.24 15.03
C LEU A 361 -20.48 3.65 15.78
N LEU A 362 -19.97 4.86 15.56
CA LEU A 362 -18.78 5.37 16.23
C LEU A 362 -18.92 5.34 17.75
N PHE A 363 -20.05 5.79 18.26
CA PHE A 363 -20.36 5.78 19.69
C PHE A 363 -20.39 4.38 20.26
N HIS A 364 -21.03 3.43 19.55
CA HIS A 364 -21.07 2.04 19.97
C HIS A 364 -19.66 1.42 20.05
N LEU A 365 -18.85 1.57 19.00
CA LEU A 365 -17.49 1.05 18.96
C LEU A 365 -16.57 1.72 20.03
N ALA A 366 -16.76 3.01 20.28
CA ALA A 366 -16.10 3.72 21.38
C ALA A 366 -16.47 3.13 22.76
N GLY A 367 -17.74 2.80 22.95
CA GLY A 367 -18.24 2.11 24.14
C GLY A 367 -17.60 0.73 24.35
N LEU A 368 -17.32 -0.02 23.27
CA LEU A 368 -16.64 -1.31 23.34
C LEU A 368 -15.17 -1.18 23.80
N ARG A 369 -14.47 -0.12 23.36
CA ARG A 369 -13.06 0.13 23.69
C ARG A 369 -12.87 0.74 25.07
N ALA A 370 -13.78 1.58 25.53
CA ALA A 370 -13.63 2.34 26.79
C ALA A 370 -13.23 1.49 28.02
N PRO A 371 -13.79 0.30 28.27
CA PRO A 371 -13.40 -0.54 29.42
C PRO A 371 -11.95 -1.04 29.37
N SER A 372 -11.41 -1.26 28.17
CA SER A 372 -10.03 -1.71 27.95
C SER A 372 -9.01 -0.58 28.11
N CYS A 373 -9.49 0.67 28.18
CA CYS A 373 -8.69 1.88 28.15
C CYS A 373 -8.40 2.42 29.56
N ARG A 374 -7.32 1.93 30.19
CA ARG A 374 -6.91 2.31 31.55
C ARG A 374 -5.92 3.47 31.55
N VAL A 375 -5.75 4.15 32.70
CA VAL A 375 -4.75 5.23 32.83
C VAL A 375 -3.37 4.56 32.79
N PRO A 376 -2.44 4.99 31.92
CA PRO A 376 -1.10 4.41 31.86
C PRO A 376 -0.43 4.46 33.23
N THR A 377 -0.02 3.31 33.74
CA THR A 377 0.79 3.22 34.97
C THR A 377 2.27 3.09 34.66
N THR A 378 2.63 2.78 33.40
CA THR A 378 3.99 2.72 32.88
C THR A 378 4.07 3.23 31.42
N GLN A 379 5.28 3.52 30.93
CA GLN A 379 5.56 3.97 29.56
C GLN A 379 5.16 2.96 28.45
N THR A 380 4.82 1.72 28.81
CA THR A 380 4.48 0.64 27.87
C THR A 380 2.98 0.42 27.68
N ASP A 381 2.13 1.13 28.42
CA ASP A 381 0.68 1.02 28.25
C ASP A 381 0.26 1.75 26.96
N GLU A 382 -0.36 1.01 26.02
CA GLU A 382 -0.85 1.58 24.75
C GLU A 382 -1.81 2.76 25.02
N SER A 383 -1.57 3.87 24.34
CA SER A 383 -2.31 5.12 24.52
C SER A 383 -3.80 4.96 24.17
N CYS A 384 -4.67 5.51 25.03
CA CYS A 384 -6.10 5.69 24.77
C CYS A 384 -6.43 6.89 23.89
N LEU A 385 -5.43 7.41 23.18
CA LEU A 385 -5.56 8.55 22.30
C LEU A 385 -6.55 8.28 21.17
N ASP A 386 -6.57 7.07 20.60
CA ASP A 386 -7.53 6.66 19.56
C ASP A 386 -8.99 6.85 20.00
N LEU A 387 -9.31 6.40 21.21
CA LEU A 387 -10.63 6.55 21.81
C LEU A 387 -10.94 8.01 22.17
N THR A 388 -9.94 8.73 22.70
CA THR A 388 -10.10 10.14 23.10
C THR A 388 -10.36 11.04 21.88
N LEU A 389 -9.64 10.80 20.77
CA LEU A 389 -9.88 11.45 19.48
C LEU A 389 -11.22 11.05 18.86
N THR A 390 -11.65 9.80 19.03
CA THR A 390 -12.99 9.37 18.57
C THR A 390 -14.10 10.14 19.30
N TYR A 391 -14.00 10.30 20.62
CA TYR A 391 -14.98 11.09 21.37
C TYR A 391 -14.94 12.58 21.02
N GLU A 392 -13.77 13.15 20.74
CA GLU A 392 -13.67 14.52 20.19
C GLU A 392 -14.38 14.66 18.84
N ALA A 393 -14.13 13.71 17.93
CA ALA A 393 -14.77 13.69 16.62
C ALA A 393 -16.28 13.59 16.77
N LEU A 394 -16.77 12.68 17.62
CA LEU A 394 -18.20 12.53 17.94
C LEU A 394 -18.82 13.83 18.45
N LEU A 395 -18.19 14.53 19.39
CA LEU A 395 -18.70 15.79 19.94
C LEU A 395 -18.78 16.93 18.91
N SER A 396 -18.03 16.82 17.81
CA SER A 396 -18.04 17.77 16.70
C SER A 396 -19.09 17.46 15.63
N ARG A 397 -19.77 16.31 15.73
CA ARG A 397 -20.73 15.87 14.72
C ARG A 397 -22.12 16.51 14.89
N PRO A 398 -22.81 16.85 13.79
CA PRO A 398 -24.16 17.40 13.85
C PRO A 398 -25.23 16.35 14.18
N ASP A 399 -24.96 15.05 13.96
CA ASP A 399 -25.88 13.93 14.17
C ASP A 399 -25.72 13.25 15.54
N ILE A 400 -24.89 13.78 16.45
CA ILE A 400 -24.76 13.25 17.82
C ILE A 400 -26.00 13.57 18.67
N THR A 401 -26.49 12.58 19.42
CA THR A 401 -27.60 12.81 20.37
C THR A 401 -27.11 13.42 21.69
N PRO A 402 -27.98 14.13 22.45
CA PRO A 402 -27.61 14.68 23.76
C PRO A 402 -27.06 13.64 24.74
N ASP A 403 -27.61 12.42 24.74
CA ASP A 403 -27.16 11.34 25.62
C ASP A 403 -25.75 10.86 25.25
N GLN A 404 -25.47 10.69 23.95
CA GLN A 404 -24.14 10.32 23.45
C GLN A 404 -23.11 11.40 23.77
N ALA A 405 -23.46 12.67 23.54
CA ALA A 405 -22.61 13.81 23.86
C ALA A 405 -22.29 13.86 25.36
N SER A 406 -23.28 13.59 26.22
CA SER A 406 -23.08 13.52 27.67
C SER A 406 -22.11 12.40 28.08
N VAL A 407 -22.20 11.22 27.46
CA VAL A 407 -21.28 10.10 27.76
C VAL A 407 -19.86 10.39 27.26
N ALA A 408 -19.72 10.90 26.03
CA ALA A 408 -18.43 11.29 25.46
C ALA A 408 -17.74 12.36 26.33
N LEU A 409 -18.50 13.39 26.73
CA LEU A 409 -18.00 14.45 27.58
C LEU A 409 -17.62 13.95 28.98
N SER A 410 -18.46 13.10 29.59
CA SER A 410 -18.17 12.51 30.89
C SER A 410 -16.91 11.65 30.86
N TYR A 411 -16.66 10.93 29.76
CA TYR A 411 -15.43 10.16 29.58
C TYR A 411 -14.21 11.11 29.56
N LEU A 412 -14.23 12.15 28.72
CA LEU A 412 -13.15 13.14 28.60
C LEU A 412 -12.87 13.84 29.94
N GLN A 413 -13.91 14.26 30.65
CA GLN A 413 -13.79 14.90 31.97
C GLN A 413 -13.25 13.94 33.02
N SER A 414 -13.72 12.69 33.06
CA SER A 414 -13.22 11.69 33.99
C SER A 414 -11.74 11.38 33.76
N ARG A 415 -11.30 11.29 32.51
CA ARG A 415 -9.90 11.08 32.14
C ARG A 415 -9.05 12.29 32.49
N CYS A 416 -9.54 13.49 32.19
CA CYS A 416 -8.82 14.71 32.57
C CYS A 416 -8.64 14.82 34.09
N ASN A 417 -9.68 14.52 34.87
CA ASN A 417 -9.60 14.46 36.33
C ASN A 417 -8.59 13.41 36.83
N GLY A 418 -8.31 12.37 36.03
CA GLY A 418 -7.27 11.38 36.25
C GLY A 418 -5.87 11.79 35.79
N ASN A 419 -5.65 13.07 35.44
CA ASN A 419 -4.41 13.63 34.91
C ASN A 419 -3.96 13.05 33.55
N ASP A 420 -4.92 12.69 32.70
CA ASP A 420 -4.64 12.34 31.31
C ASP A 420 -4.46 13.63 30.47
N PRO A 421 -3.24 13.91 29.96
CA PRO A 421 -2.95 15.16 29.25
C PRO A 421 -3.72 15.28 27.93
N ASP A 422 -3.96 14.16 27.23
CA ASP A 422 -4.66 14.14 25.94
C ASP A 422 -6.14 14.52 26.16
N ALA A 423 -6.78 13.89 27.15
CA ALA A 423 -8.17 14.17 27.50
C ALA A 423 -8.37 15.58 28.03
N CYS A 424 -7.45 16.10 28.85
CA CYS A 424 -7.51 17.48 29.33
C CYS A 424 -7.36 18.51 28.20
N ALA A 425 -6.41 18.28 27.29
CA ALA A 425 -6.23 19.16 26.14
C ALA A 425 -7.50 19.19 25.27
N ILE A 426 -8.08 18.02 24.97
CA ILE A 426 -9.34 17.91 24.20
C ILE A 426 -10.49 18.60 24.93
N ALA A 427 -10.66 18.37 26.24
CA ALA A 427 -11.71 19.00 27.04
C ALA A 427 -11.62 20.54 26.99
N SER A 428 -10.41 21.11 27.01
CA SER A 428 -10.21 22.56 26.89
C SER A 428 -10.72 23.15 25.56
N ARG A 429 -10.82 22.34 24.50
CA ARG A 429 -11.30 22.74 23.17
C ARG A 429 -12.82 22.66 23.00
N GLN A 430 -13.56 22.02 23.91
CA GLN A 430 -15.00 21.74 23.76
C GLN A 430 -15.91 22.95 24.05
N ALA A 431 -15.76 24.05 23.30
CA ALA A 431 -16.53 25.28 23.45
C ALA A 431 -18.06 25.11 23.28
N GLY A 432 -18.48 24.09 22.51
CA GLY A 432 -19.90 23.78 22.31
C GLY A 432 -20.56 23.04 23.48
N HIS A 433 -19.76 22.48 24.39
CA HIS A 433 -20.24 21.55 25.44
C HIS A 433 -19.82 21.96 26.86
N LEU A 434 -18.77 22.76 27.00
CA LEU A 434 -18.24 23.24 28.28
C LEU A 434 -18.17 24.77 28.32
N ASP A 435 -18.43 25.33 29.49
CA ASP A 435 -18.20 26.76 29.74
C ASP A 435 -16.71 27.10 29.80
N ASP A 436 -16.37 28.38 29.65
CA ASP A 436 -14.99 28.84 29.62
C ASP A 436 -14.24 28.52 30.93
N ALA A 437 -14.93 28.48 32.08
CA ALA A 437 -14.32 28.15 33.36
C ALA A 437 -13.92 26.67 33.46
N ALA A 438 -14.76 25.74 32.98
CA ALA A 438 -14.44 24.33 32.92
C ALA A 438 -13.31 24.05 31.90
N ARG A 439 -13.33 24.75 30.77
CA ARG A 439 -12.29 24.65 29.74
C ARG A 439 -10.94 25.17 30.22
N ASP A 440 -10.91 26.31 30.90
CA ASP A 440 -9.69 26.89 31.47
C ASP A 440 -9.11 26.00 32.59
N ARG A 441 -9.97 25.40 33.43
CA ARG A 441 -9.53 24.37 34.39
C ARG A 441 -8.93 23.15 33.70
N ALA A 442 -9.54 22.64 32.64
CA ALA A 442 -9.00 21.52 31.86
C ALA A 442 -7.65 21.87 31.23
N ALA A 443 -7.49 23.09 30.71
CA ALA A 443 -6.20 23.57 30.21
C ALA A 443 -5.13 23.61 31.31
N ALA A 444 -5.46 24.13 32.49
CA ALA A 444 -4.53 24.18 33.63
C ALA A 444 -4.14 22.76 34.10
N GLN A 445 -5.08 21.82 34.08
CA GLN A 445 -4.83 20.44 34.44
C GLN A 445 -3.99 19.71 33.38
N ALA A 446 -4.16 20.00 32.09
CA ALA A 446 -3.28 19.49 31.03
C ALA A 446 -1.83 19.99 31.23
N VAL A 447 -1.67 21.27 31.58
CA VAL A 447 -0.36 21.85 31.90
C VAL A 447 0.28 21.17 33.09
N ALA A 448 -0.48 20.92 34.17
CA ALA A 448 0.00 20.21 35.34
C ALA A 448 0.36 18.74 35.01
N ALA A 449 -0.49 18.05 34.25
CA ALA A 449 -0.28 16.66 33.85
C ALA A 449 0.98 16.48 32.99
N CYS A 450 1.31 17.44 32.14
CA CYS A 450 2.51 17.39 31.30
C CYS A 450 3.82 17.74 32.03
N GLN A 451 3.79 18.11 33.31
CA GLN A 451 5.01 18.37 34.08
C GLN A 451 5.80 17.08 34.30
N GLY A 452 6.98 16.98 33.70
CA GLY A 452 7.89 15.83 33.88
C GLY A 452 7.59 14.61 32.99
N ILE A 453 6.63 14.70 32.07
CA ILE A 453 6.36 13.66 31.07
C ILE A 453 7.19 13.93 29.81
N SER A 454 8.11 13.01 29.47
CA SER A 454 8.82 13.01 28.18
C SER A 454 8.23 11.95 27.23
N GLY A 455 8.14 12.28 25.93
CA GLY A 455 7.69 11.35 24.89
C GLY A 455 6.18 11.32 24.58
N ASN A 456 5.34 12.03 25.33
CA ASN A 456 3.93 12.23 24.96
C ASN A 456 3.81 13.34 23.89
N ALA A 457 3.16 13.02 22.76
CA ALA A 457 3.03 13.93 21.62
C ALA A 457 2.25 15.22 21.95
N THR A 458 1.18 15.09 22.73
CA THR A 458 0.39 16.25 23.21
C THR A 458 1.24 17.14 24.11
N CYS A 459 1.97 16.58 25.07
CA CYS A 459 2.80 17.35 25.99
C CYS A 459 3.95 18.08 25.29
N ALA A 460 4.53 17.48 24.25
CA ALA A 460 5.58 18.10 23.45
C ALA A 460 5.11 19.38 22.72
N LYS A 461 3.81 19.49 22.42
CA LYS A 461 3.19 20.60 21.68
C LYS A 461 1.94 21.14 22.39
N LEU A 462 1.93 21.13 23.72
CA LEU A 462 0.69 21.30 24.49
C LEU A 462 -0.06 22.59 24.15
N ASP A 463 0.65 23.69 23.97
CA ASP A 463 0.11 25.00 23.60
C ASP A 463 -0.62 25.02 22.25
N GLN A 464 -0.27 24.13 21.32
CA GLN A 464 -1.00 23.91 20.05
C GLN A 464 -2.29 23.11 20.27
N HIS A 465 -2.33 22.26 21.31
CA HIS A 465 -3.47 21.41 21.60
C HIS A 465 -4.46 22.03 22.60
N LEU A 466 -4.14 23.15 23.24
CA LEU A 466 -5.06 23.80 24.17
C LEU A 466 -6.10 24.69 23.47
N GLY A 467 -7.23 24.93 24.13
CA GLY A 467 -8.26 25.88 23.66
C GLY A 467 -7.71 27.29 23.50
N THR A 468 -7.85 27.87 22.30
CA THR A 468 -7.12 29.07 21.83
C THR A 468 -7.50 30.40 22.49
N ALA A 469 -8.65 30.49 23.16
CA ALA A 469 -9.17 31.72 23.78
C ALA A 469 -9.19 31.69 25.31
N LEU A 470 -8.47 30.74 25.93
CA LEU A 470 -8.48 30.56 27.38
C LEU A 470 -7.33 31.34 28.03
N PRO A 471 -7.57 31.98 29.19
CA PRO A 471 -6.52 32.67 29.96
C PRO A 471 -5.27 31.82 30.19
N GLU A 472 -5.43 30.54 30.55
CA GLU A 472 -4.32 29.61 30.79
C GLU A 472 -3.47 29.38 29.53
N THR A 473 -4.14 29.10 28.41
CA THR A 473 -3.49 28.88 27.11
C THR A 473 -2.68 30.10 26.70
N MET A 474 -3.27 31.30 26.81
CA MET A 474 -2.61 32.55 26.43
C MET A 474 -1.37 32.83 27.30
N ARG A 475 -1.46 32.59 28.61
CA ARG A 475 -0.33 32.74 29.53
C ARG A 475 0.83 31.82 29.15
N ARG A 476 0.56 30.56 28.80
CA ARG A 476 1.59 29.61 28.38
C ARG A 476 2.21 29.98 27.03
N ARG A 477 1.40 30.39 26.06
CA ARG A 477 1.87 30.84 24.74
C ARG A 477 2.79 32.06 24.85
N LEU A 478 2.43 33.04 25.68
CA LEU A 478 3.28 34.21 25.93
C LEU A 478 4.62 33.82 26.59
N ALA A 479 4.60 32.92 27.58
CA ALA A 479 5.83 32.45 28.21
C ALA A 479 6.76 31.73 27.22
N ALA A 480 6.21 30.85 26.36
CA ALA A 480 6.98 30.18 25.31
C ALA A 480 7.55 31.17 24.27
N PHE A 481 6.78 32.19 23.90
CA PHE A 481 7.28 33.27 23.05
C PHE A 481 8.42 34.04 23.71
N ASP A 482 8.33 34.36 25.01
CA ASP A 482 9.36 35.09 25.72
C ASP A 482 10.68 34.29 25.80
N GLU A 483 10.60 32.96 25.96
CA GLU A 483 11.75 32.06 25.90
C GLU A 483 12.43 32.08 24.52
N LEU A 484 11.64 31.93 23.45
CA LEU A 484 12.14 32.03 22.07
C LEU A 484 12.73 33.42 21.77
N ALA A 485 12.10 34.49 22.26
CA ALA A 485 12.57 35.85 22.09
C ALA A 485 13.86 36.13 22.86
N ALA A 486 14.08 35.49 24.01
CA ALA A 486 15.35 35.53 24.73
C ALA A 486 16.44 34.76 23.95
N ALA A 487 16.15 33.56 23.45
CA ALA A 487 17.08 32.75 22.67
C ALA A 487 17.50 33.43 21.36
N CYS A 488 16.56 34.08 20.66
CA CYS A 488 16.84 34.86 19.45
C CYS A 488 17.87 35.98 19.68
N ARG A 489 17.87 36.58 20.89
CA ARG A 489 18.78 37.67 21.27
C ARG A 489 20.08 37.19 21.93
N ALA A 490 20.30 35.88 22.03
CA ALA A 490 21.41 35.32 22.81
C ALA A 490 22.81 35.52 22.18
N GLY A 491 22.89 35.93 20.91
CA GLY A 491 24.14 36.23 20.21
C GLY A 491 24.13 35.79 18.75
N ASN A 492 25.32 35.69 18.13
CA ASN A 492 25.48 35.34 16.72
C ASN A 492 25.77 33.84 16.54
N THR A 493 24.79 33.00 16.86
CA THR A 493 24.88 31.55 16.66
C THR A 493 23.76 31.03 15.76
N PRO A 494 23.94 29.89 15.09
CA PRO A 494 22.87 29.24 14.32
C PRO A 494 21.60 29.00 15.15
N GLU A 495 21.75 28.62 16.43
CA GLU A 495 20.62 28.38 17.34
C GLU A 495 19.83 29.66 17.61
N ALA A 496 20.52 30.79 17.79
CA ALA A 496 19.88 32.10 17.95
C ALA A 496 19.15 32.52 16.67
N ALA A 497 19.76 32.32 15.49
CA ALA A 497 19.12 32.61 14.21
C ALA A 497 17.87 31.75 13.96
N ASN A 498 17.93 30.46 14.28
CA ASN A 498 16.78 29.55 14.23
C ASN A 498 15.68 30.01 15.20
N SER A 499 16.05 30.37 16.43
CA SER A 499 15.11 30.92 17.42
C SER A 499 14.43 32.20 16.89
N CYS A 500 15.15 33.08 16.19
CA CYS A 500 14.54 34.27 15.57
C CYS A 500 13.52 33.92 14.48
N SER A 501 13.74 32.87 13.71
CA SER A 501 12.74 32.33 12.78
C SER A 501 11.50 31.82 13.50
N GLU A 502 11.71 31.03 14.56
CA GLU A 502 10.64 30.47 15.38
C GLU A 502 9.81 31.55 16.07
N VAL A 503 10.41 32.65 16.54
CA VAL A 503 9.70 33.80 17.14
C VAL A 503 8.57 34.31 16.23
N LEU A 504 8.83 34.49 14.93
CA LEU A 504 7.82 34.96 13.99
C LEU A 504 6.74 33.90 13.76
N VAL A 505 7.14 32.67 13.41
CA VAL A 505 6.22 31.58 13.09
C VAL A 505 5.31 31.25 14.28
N TYR A 506 5.91 31.11 15.47
CA TYR A 506 5.21 30.79 16.70
C TYR A 506 4.21 31.88 17.06
N PHE A 507 4.62 33.16 17.08
CA PHE A 507 3.73 34.25 17.45
C PHE A 507 2.57 34.40 16.46
N ALA A 508 2.86 34.27 15.16
CA ALA A 508 1.84 34.40 14.13
C ALA A 508 0.77 33.30 14.20
N ARG A 509 1.19 32.06 14.50
CA ARG A 509 0.31 30.90 14.60
C ARG A 509 -0.44 30.86 15.94
N GLU A 510 0.27 31.07 17.05
CA GLU A 510 -0.27 30.81 18.39
C GLU A 510 -0.85 32.03 19.08
N ILE A 511 -0.33 33.23 18.81
CA ILE A 511 -0.67 34.43 19.61
C ILE A 511 -1.51 35.41 18.78
N SER A 512 -0.98 35.89 17.67
CA SER A 512 -1.69 36.84 16.81
C SER A 512 -1.02 36.99 15.45
N ALA A 513 -1.81 36.81 14.40
CA ALA A 513 -1.45 37.14 13.02
C ALA A 513 -1.35 38.67 12.75
N THR A 514 -1.94 39.51 13.60
CA THR A 514 -2.10 40.96 13.32
C THR A 514 -1.33 41.87 14.26
N LYS A 515 -1.18 41.49 15.54
CA LYS A 515 -0.50 42.29 16.57
C LYS A 515 1.00 41.99 16.66
N MET A 516 1.72 42.12 15.55
CA MET A 516 3.12 41.70 15.41
C MET A 516 4.18 42.62 16.02
N ALA A 517 3.79 43.68 16.74
CA ALA A 517 4.75 44.61 17.34
C ALA A 517 5.79 43.93 18.27
N PRO A 518 5.44 42.91 19.07
CA PRO A 518 6.42 42.17 19.88
C PRO A 518 7.46 41.42 19.05
N VAL A 519 7.05 40.84 17.91
CA VAL A 519 7.96 40.15 16.99
C VAL A 519 8.93 41.14 16.36
N GLU A 520 8.41 42.25 15.82
CA GLU A 520 9.23 43.31 15.21
C GLU A 520 10.28 43.83 16.21
N ALA A 521 9.87 44.10 17.46
CA ALA A 521 10.78 44.57 18.51
C ALA A 521 11.88 43.55 18.86
N THR A 522 11.53 42.27 18.97
CA THR A 522 12.50 41.19 19.23
C THR A 522 13.51 41.06 18.09
N LEU A 523 13.04 41.05 16.84
CA LEU A 523 13.89 40.94 15.66
C LEU A 523 14.79 42.18 15.47
N GLN A 524 14.29 43.38 15.76
CA GLN A 524 15.10 44.61 15.78
C GLN A 524 16.21 44.55 16.84
N ALA A 525 15.90 44.04 18.04
CA ALA A 525 16.90 43.87 19.09
C ALA A 525 17.95 42.79 18.78
N ALA A 526 17.61 41.84 17.90
CA ALA A 526 18.52 40.83 17.38
C ALA A 526 19.16 41.22 16.02
N CYS A 527 18.99 42.47 15.57
CA CYS A 527 19.59 42.99 14.35
C CYS A 527 20.25 44.36 14.58
N THR A 528 21.43 44.32 15.19
CA THR A 528 22.31 45.45 15.46
C THR A 528 23.71 45.19 14.88
N PRO A 529 24.60 46.19 14.86
CA PRO A 529 26.00 45.97 14.47
C PRO A 529 26.74 44.92 15.31
N GLU A 530 26.27 44.61 16.52
CA GLU A 530 26.85 43.63 17.43
C GLU A 530 26.14 42.26 17.37
N ILE A 531 24.84 42.23 17.09
CA ILE A 531 24.00 41.02 17.05
C ILE A 531 23.26 40.95 15.71
N GLN A 532 23.55 39.97 14.86
CA GLN A 532 22.98 39.82 13.52
C GLN A 532 22.03 38.62 13.36
N SER A 533 21.85 37.79 14.39
CA SER A 533 21.00 36.57 14.34
C SER A 533 19.58 36.82 13.82
N GLY A 534 19.01 37.99 14.10
CA GLY A 534 17.66 38.37 13.69
C GLY A 534 17.56 39.11 12.36
N CYS A 535 18.68 39.52 11.74
CA CYS A 535 18.64 40.43 10.58
C CYS A 535 17.95 39.81 9.36
N ASN A 536 18.23 38.54 9.06
CA ASN A 536 17.58 37.84 7.96
C ASN A 536 16.06 37.74 8.15
N MET A 537 15.63 37.36 9.35
CA MET A 537 14.20 37.23 9.66
C MET A 537 13.50 38.60 9.75
N LEU A 538 14.20 39.64 10.20
CA LEU A 538 13.71 41.01 10.16
C LEU A 538 13.53 41.51 8.72
N ALA A 539 14.46 41.15 7.82
CA ALA A 539 14.33 41.44 6.40
C ALA A 539 13.13 40.71 5.79
N PHE A 540 12.91 39.44 6.14
CA PHE A 540 11.71 38.69 5.76
C PHE A 540 10.43 39.39 6.26
N PHE A 541 10.40 39.79 7.53
CA PHE A 541 9.26 40.50 8.14
C PHE A 541 8.90 41.79 7.39
N TYR A 542 9.89 42.55 6.93
CA TYR A 542 9.70 43.74 6.11
C TYR A 542 9.47 43.46 4.62
N GLY A 543 9.62 42.22 4.18
CA GLY A 543 9.43 41.81 2.79
C GLY A 543 7.96 41.82 2.35
N PRO A 544 7.72 41.64 1.04
CA PRO A 544 6.39 41.46 0.48
C PRO A 544 5.86 40.04 0.63
N SER A 545 6.70 39.10 1.10
CA SER A 545 6.36 37.68 1.18
C SER A 545 5.42 37.41 2.33
N ASP A 546 4.33 36.70 2.04
CA ASP A 546 3.41 36.19 3.03
C ASP A 546 3.85 34.78 3.48
N MET A 547 3.50 34.41 4.71
CA MET A 547 3.54 33.01 5.15
C MET A 547 2.12 32.51 5.31
N THR A 548 1.81 31.43 4.60
CA THR A 548 0.51 30.76 4.66
C THR A 548 0.71 29.27 4.92
N GLY A 549 -0.01 28.73 5.88
CA GLY A 549 -0.05 27.29 6.18
C GLY A 549 -1.33 26.95 6.94
N GLU A 550 -1.49 25.69 7.31
CA GLU A 550 -2.56 25.27 8.24
C GLU A 550 -2.41 26.08 9.54
N ASP A 551 -3.42 26.90 9.84
CA ASP A 551 -3.48 27.83 10.99
C ASP A 551 -2.37 28.91 11.07
N LEU A 552 -1.56 29.10 10.03
CA LEU A 552 -0.54 30.15 9.94
C LEU A 552 -0.92 31.18 8.88
N PHE A 553 -1.09 32.42 9.29
CA PHE A 553 -1.20 33.56 8.38
C PHE A 553 -0.33 34.71 8.88
N PHE A 554 0.67 35.09 8.08
CA PHE A 554 1.41 36.33 8.25
C PHE A 554 1.48 37.05 6.91
N GLN A 555 1.11 38.32 6.92
CA GLN A 555 1.25 39.18 5.75
C GLN A 555 2.52 40.02 5.85
N GLY A 556 3.37 39.91 4.82
CA GLY A 556 4.59 40.70 4.71
C GLY A 556 4.28 42.20 4.74
N ARG A 557 5.15 43.01 5.34
CA ARG A 557 4.90 44.46 5.50
C ARG A 557 5.16 45.26 4.23
N ASN A 558 5.87 44.69 3.25
CA ASN A 558 6.29 45.34 2.01
C ASN A 558 6.94 46.73 2.24
N GLN A 559 7.94 46.77 3.12
CA GLN A 559 8.71 47.96 3.50
C GLN A 559 10.14 47.85 2.95
N PRO A 560 10.37 48.12 1.65
CA PRO A 560 11.64 47.81 1.00
C PRO A 560 12.85 48.53 1.62
N GLU A 561 12.69 49.79 2.06
CA GLU A 561 13.79 50.53 2.70
C GLU A 561 14.23 49.89 4.02
N LYS A 562 13.28 49.48 4.85
CA LYS A 562 13.59 48.79 6.12
C LYS A 562 14.15 47.39 5.89
N ARG A 563 13.64 46.67 4.89
CA ARG A 563 14.18 45.39 4.46
C ARG A 563 15.65 45.53 4.07
N LEU A 564 15.97 46.48 3.19
CA LEU A 564 17.34 46.72 2.76
C LEU A 564 18.24 47.15 3.92
N ALA A 565 17.74 47.95 4.87
CA ALA A 565 18.49 48.32 6.06
C ALA A 565 18.83 47.11 6.94
N ALA A 566 17.88 46.22 7.19
CA ALA A 566 18.11 44.98 7.94
C ALA A 566 19.13 44.07 7.22
N LEU A 567 19.01 43.91 5.90
CA LEU A 567 19.94 43.12 5.09
C LEU A 567 21.36 43.70 5.09
N ARG A 568 21.49 45.04 5.05
CA ARG A 568 22.80 45.72 5.15
C ARG A 568 23.48 45.48 6.49
N THR A 569 22.72 45.50 7.58
CA THR A 569 23.25 45.19 8.92
C THR A 569 23.64 43.70 9.03
N GLY A 570 22.86 42.81 8.42
CA GLY A 570 23.11 41.37 8.43
C GLY A 570 24.18 40.89 7.44
N CYS A 571 24.46 41.61 6.36
CA CYS A 571 25.43 41.17 5.35
C CYS A 571 26.86 41.47 5.79
N HIS A 572 27.61 40.42 6.17
CA HIS A 572 29.01 40.48 6.57
C HIS A 572 29.72 39.15 6.25
N PRO A 573 31.07 39.10 6.26
CA PRO A 573 31.80 37.85 6.14
C PRO A 573 31.45 36.88 7.27
N GLY A 574 31.22 35.61 6.94
CA GLY A 574 30.89 34.55 7.91
C GLY A 574 29.49 33.99 7.73
N VAL A 575 29.26 32.78 8.26
CA VAL A 575 28.08 31.95 7.95
C VAL A 575 26.73 32.62 8.26
N MET A 576 26.67 33.48 9.28
CA MET A 576 25.45 34.22 9.63
C MET A 576 25.09 35.33 8.64
N GLY A 577 26.07 35.84 7.88
CA GLY A 577 25.85 36.90 6.91
C GLY A 577 25.42 36.41 5.53
N LEU A 578 25.57 35.11 5.24
CA LEU A 578 25.32 34.50 3.93
C LEU A 578 23.95 34.85 3.36
N ALA A 579 22.87 34.44 4.04
CA ALA A 579 21.51 34.65 3.59
C ALA A 579 21.16 36.15 3.42
N SER A 580 21.67 36.99 4.33
CA SER A 580 21.47 38.44 4.27
C SER A 580 22.18 39.04 3.05
N CYS A 581 23.42 38.62 2.76
CA CYS A 581 24.16 39.06 1.57
C CYS A 581 23.54 38.57 0.28
N ASN A 582 23.03 37.34 0.24
CA ASN A 582 22.38 36.80 -0.95
C ASN A 582 21.09 37.56 -1.27
N GLN A 583 20.19 37.75 -0.29
CA GLN A 583 18.96 38.53 -0.46
C GLN A 583 19.22 40.02 -0.73
N MET A 584 20.28 40.59 -0.16
CA MET A 584 20.70 41.95 -0.48
C MET A 584 21.13 42.05 -1.94
N GLY A 585 21.84 41.04 -2.46
CA GLY A 585 22.22 40.95 -3.87
C GLY A 585 21.02 40.95 -4.80
N GLU A 586 20.00 40.16 -4.49
CA GLU A 586 18.73 40.11 -5.24
C GLU A 586 18.05 41.47 -5.26
N MET A 587 17.88 42.07 -4.09
CA MET A 587 17.19 43.35 -3.94
C MET A 587 17.91 44.50 -4.65
N LEU A 588 19.25 44.53 -4.62
CA LEU A 588 20.05 45.51 -5.35
C LEU A 588 19.97 45.29 -6.86
N ALA A 589 19.97 44.03 -7.33
CA ALA A 589 19.85 43.71 -8.74
C ALA A 589 18.48 44.14 -9.30
N GLU A 590 17.40 43.92 -8.55
CA GLU A 590 16.04 44.39 -8.87
C GLU A 590 15.95 45.92 -8.90
N ALA A 591 16.64 46.59 -7.97
CA ALA A 591 16.72 48.05 -7.92
C ALA A 591 17.64 48.66 -9.01
N GLY A 592 18.30 47.83 -9.81
CA GLY A 592 19.19 48.26 -10.89
C GLY A 592 20.65 48.50 -10.48
N ASP A 593 21.01 48.37 -9.20
CA ASP A 593 22.38 48.48 -8.72
C ASP A 593 23.14 47.16 -8.94
N GLN A 594 23.54 46.91 -10.19
CA GLN A 594 24.23 45.67 -10.57
C GLN A 594 25.61 45.54 -9.91
N THR A 595 26.30 46.67 -9.65
CA THR A 595 27.62 46.65 -8.99
C THR A 595 27.48 46.29 -7.51
N GLY A 596 26.54 46.92 -6.80
CA GLY A 596 26.22 46.58 -5.42
C GLY A 596 25.71 45.14 -5.28
N ALA A 597 24.86 44.71 -6.22
CA ALA A 597 24.37 43.32 -6.26
C ALA A 597 25.52 42.31 -6.37
N GLN A 598 26.42 42.50 -7.34
CA GLN A 598 27.57 41.61 -7.51
C GLN A 598 28.49 41.61 -6.28
N ALA A 599 28.72 42.77 -5.66
CA ALA A 599 29.54 42.85 -4.44
C ALA A 599 28.92 42.04 -3.29
N SER A 600 27.60 42.11 -3.15
CA SER A 600 26.85 41.35 -2.15
C SER A 600 26.91 39.84 -2.39
N TYR A 601 26.62 39.40 -3.63
CA TYR A 601 26.75 37.97 -3.99
C TYR A 601 28.17 37.45 -3.85
N ARG A 602 29.18 38.28 -4.17
CA ARG A 602 30.60 37.93 -4.01
C ARG A 602 30.93 37.69 -2.55
N MET A 603 30.48 38.55 -1.62
CA MET A 603 30.69 38.36 -0.18
C MET A 603 30.09 37.04 0.33
N ALA A 604 28.89 36.69 -0.14
CA ALA A 604 28.28 35.39 0.15
C ALA A 604 29.13 34.23 -0.39
N CYS A 605 29.55 34.30 -1.66
CA CYS A 605 30.36 33.26 -2.28
C CYS A 605 31.74 33.09 -1.63
N ASP A 606 32.41 34.19 -1.28
CA ASP A 606 33.72 34.16 -0.64
C ASP A 606 33.63 33.52 0.76
N THR A 607 32.55 33.81 1.51
CA THR A 607 32.28 33.14 2.79
C THR A 607 32.09 31.62 2.61
N ILE A 608 31.38 31.18 1.58
CA ILE A 608 31.21 29.74 1.26
C ILE A 608 32.57 29.10 0.97
N ARG A 609 33.41 29.77 0.18
CA ARG A 609 34.75 29.30 -0.18
C ARG A 609 35.68 29.19 1.02
N ASP A 610 35.64 30.17 1.92
CA ASP A 610 36.48 30.23 3.12
C ASP A 610 36.10 29.13 4.14
N ASP A 611 34.81 28.79 4.24
CA ASP A 611 34.35 27.66 5.07
C ASP A 611 34.78 26.29 4.50
N GLN A 612 35.14 26.24 3.20
CA GLN A 612 35.38 25.02 2.42
C GLN A 612 34.16 24.09 2.34
N GLY A 613 32.94 24.63 2.55
CA GLY A 613 31.73 23.83 2.60
C GLY A 613 31.75 22.76 3.70
N ARG A 614 32.36 23.04 4.86
CA ARG A 614 32.45 22.10 5.97
C ARG A 614 31.15 22.07 6.78
N SER A 615 30.44 23.19 6.88
CA SER A 615 29.12 23.25 7.50
C SER A 615 28.00 22.87 6.52
N TRP A 616 26.97 22.19 7.03
CA TRP A 616 25.75 21.89 6.27
C TRP A 616 24.89 23.13 6.03
N ASP A 617 24.92 24.11 6.95
CA ASP A 617 24.21 25.40 6.85
C ASP A 617 24.67 26.26 5.65
N VAL A 618 25.92 26.08 5.22
CA VAL A 618 26.57 26.89 4.17
C VAL A 618 26.26 26.36 2.76
N LYS A 619 25.80 25.11 2.65
CA LYS A 619 25.67 24.38 1.38
C LYS A 619 24.39 24.67 0.60
N GLY A 620 23.40 25.31 1.24
CA GLY A 620 22.08 25.57 0.66
C GLY A 620 21.84 27.02 0.19
N ASP A 621 22.72 27.96 0.51
CA ASP A 621 22.43 29.40 0.31
C ASP A 621 22.55 29.86 -1.15
N GLY A 622 23.22 29.09 -2.02
CA GLY A 622 23.32 29.41 -3.46
C GLY A 622 24.16 30.65 -3.80
N GLY A 623 24.83 31.28 -2.84
CA GLY A 623 25.57 32.53 -3.03
C GLY A 623 26.59 32.50 -4.19
N CYS A 624 27.37 31.42 -4.33
CA CYS A 624 28.28 31.27 -5.48
C CYS A 624 27.55 31.07 -6.82
N PHE A 625 26.46 30.29 -6.83
CA PHE A 625 25.66 30.11 -8.04
C PHE A 625 25.04 31.44 -8.49
N ASN A 626 24.46 32.21 -7.57
CA ASN A 626 23.88 33.52 -7.83
C ASN A 626 24.93 34.54 -8.27
N ALA A 627 26.11 34.55 -7.65
CA ALA A 627 27.24 35.38 -8.09
C ALA A 627 27.64 35.08 -9.54
N GLY A 628 27.72 33.79 -9.90
CA GLY A 628 28.05 33.36 -11.25
C GLY A 628 26.96 33.69 -12.27
N LEU A 629 25.68 33.47 -11.91
CA LEU A 629 24.53 33.76 -12.76
C LEU A 629 24.38 35.25 -13.03
N HIS A 630 24.57 36.09 -12.00
CA HIS A 630 24.54 37.54 -12.13
C HIS A 630 25.70 38.04 -12.99
N ALA A 631 26.93 37.56 -12.74
CA ALA A 631 28.10 37.87 -13.57
C ALA A 631 27.85 37.51 -15.05
N LEU A 632 27.28 36.33 -15.32
CA LEU A 632 26.99 35.88 -16.69
C LEU A 632 25.89 36.72 -17.36
N ARG A 633 24.73 36.85 -16.73
CA ARG A 633 23.51 37.39 -17.37
C ARG A 633 23.41 38.91 -17.32
N LYS A 634 23.99 39.56 -16.31
CA LYS A 634 23.84 41.00 -16.07
C LYS A 634 25.10 41.80 -16.38
N LEU A 635 26.27 41.24 -16.05
CA LEU A 635 27.55 41.92 -16.26
C LEU A 635 28.29 41.45 -17.52
N ASN A 636 27.86 40.34 -18.13
CA ASN A 636 28.54 39.67 -19.23
C ASN A 636 30.01 39.30 -18.90
N ASP A 637 30.31 39.08 -17.61
CA ASP A 637 31.61 38.67 -17.11
C ASP A 637 31.71 37.14 -17.08
N ARG A 638 32.05 36.57 -18.24
CA ARG A 638 32.15 35.12 -18.43
C ARG A 638 33.28 34.49 -17.63
N ALA A 639 34.37 35.22 -17.35
CA ALA A 639 35.50 34.68 -16.61
C ALA A 639 35.12 34.42 -15.15
N THR A 640 34.49 35.42 -14.53
CA THR A 640 33.94 35.33 -13.18
C THR A 640 32.86 34.26 -13.08
N ALA A 641 31.89 34.28 -14.01
CA ALA A 641 30.83 33.28 -14.03
C ALA A 641 31.37 31.85 -14.13
N LYS A 642 32.38 31.62 -14.99
CA LYS A 642 33.01 30.30 -15.13
C LYS A 642 33.67 29.86 -13.83
N ALA A 643 34.39 30.74 -13.13
CA ALA A 643 35.05 30.40 -11.87
C ALA A 643 34.05 30.05 -10.76
N ASP A 644 32.93 30.77 -10.70
CA ASP A 644 31.89 30.55 -9.71
C ASP A 644 31.10 29.27 -9.99
N PHE A 645 30.71 29.02 -11.24
CA PHE A 645 30.05 27.76 -11.60
C PHE A 645 30.97 26.55 -11.48
N ASP A 646 32.26 26.66 -11.80
CA ASP A 646 33.25 25.58 -11.65
C ASP A 646 33.37 25.13 -10.18
N TYR A 647 33.38 26.09 -9.27
CA TYR A 647 33.37 25.80 -7.83
C TYR A 647 32.09 25.05 -7.42
N VAL A 648 30.92 25.54 -7.82
CA VAL A 648 29.62 24.92 -7.47
C VAL A 648 29.46 23.53 -8.09
N CYS A 649 29.83 23.35 -9.37
CA CYS A 649 29.71 22.07 -10.08
C CYS A 649 30.60 20.96 -9.47
N LYS A 650 31.75 21.35 -8.89
CA LYS A 650 32.67 20.41 -8.20
C LYS A 650 32.30 20.16 -6.74
N SER A 651 31.37 20.91 -6.17
CA SER A 651 30.95 20.76 -4.78
C SER A 651 29.96 19.59 -4.64
N PRO A 652 30.31 18.48 -4.00
CA PRO A 652 29.47 17.27 -3.97
C PRO A 652 28.21 17.42 -3.13
N HIS A 653 28.05 18.53 -2.41
CA HIS A 653 26.92 18.76 -1.50
C HIS A 653 26.14 20.06 -1.79
N ASP A 654 26.45 20.76 -2.88
CA ASP A 654 25.71 21.96 -3.26
C ASP A 654 24.48 21.57 -4.10
N SER A 655 23.29 21.91 -3.61
CA SER A 655 22.03 21.64 -4.34
C SER A 655 21.97 22.32 -5.71
N ASN A 656 22.76 23.36 -5.94
CA ASN A 656 22.86 24.04 -7.24
C ASN A 656 23.87 23.41 -8.21
N ARG A 657 24.57 22.35 -7.80
CA ARG A 657 25.56 21.62 -8.64
C ARG A 657 25.01 21.28 -10.03
N PRO A 658 23.81 20.67 -10.18
CA PRO A 658 23.28 20.32 -11.49
C PRO A 658 23.18 21.51 -12.46
N TYR A 659 22.67 22.65 -11.96
CA TYR A 659 22.49 23.87 -12.73
C TYR A 659 23.82 24.54 -13.08
N ALA A 660 24.79 24.53 -12.15
CA ALA A 660 26.12 25.05 -12.40
C ALA A 660 26.85 24.25 -13.48
N CYS A 661 26.77 22.91 -13.43
CA CYS A 661 27.36 22.04 -14.44
C CYS A 661 26.74 22.27 -15.82
N LYS A 662 25.41 22.46 -15.92
CA LYS A 662 24.77 22.91 -17.17
C LYS A 662 25.36 24.23 -17.66
N HIS A 663 25.43 25.26 -16.81
CA HIS A 663 25.91 26.57 -17.24
C HIS A 663 27.36 26.51 -17.73
N LEU A 664 28.21 25.71 -17.08
CA LEU A 664 29.55 25.43 -17.59
C LEU A 664 29.51 24.76 -18.96
N ALA A 665 28.67 23.73 -19.14
CA ALA A 665 28.54 23.04 -20.43
C ALA A 665 28.14 23.98 -21.58
N LEU A 666 27.19 24.88 -21.32
CA LEU A 666 26.74 25.91 -22.27
C LEU A 666 27.79 27.01 -22.52
N MET A 667 28.73 27.18 -21.60
CA MET A 667 29.86 28.09 -21.76
C MET A 667 31.08 27.43 -22.41
N THR A 668 31.18 26.10 -22.40
CA THR A 668 32.21 25.32 -23.07
C THR A 668 32.09 25.51 -24.59
N PRO A 669 33.18 25.76 -25.34
CA PRO A 669 33.17 25.87 -26.80
C PRO A 669 32.68 24.60 -27.53
N ASP A 670 32.11 24.75 -28.73
CA ASP A 670 31.60 23.62 -29.54
C ASP A 670 32.69 22.63 -29.96
N ASN A 671 33.95 23.09 -30.08
CA ASN A 671 35.11 22.26 -30.40
C ASN A 671 35.67 21.47 -29.21
N GLU A 672 35.01 21.51 -28.04
CA GLU A 672 35.36 20.73 -26.85
C GLU A 672 34.22 19.79 -26.42
N PRO A 673 33.75 18.89 -27.30
CA PRO A 673 32.55 18.10 -27.06
C PRO A 673 32.71 17.12 -25.87
N VAL A 674 33.91 16.57 -25.65
CA VAL A 674 34.17 15.67 -24.50
C VAL A 674 33.93 16.39 -23.17
N ALA A 675 34.48 17.61 -23.02
CA ALA A 675 34.33 18.39 -21.80
C ALA A 675 32.87 18.81 -21.58
N ARG A 676 32.17 19.19 -22.66
CA ARG A 676 30.75 19.56 -22.61
C ARG A 676 29.87 18.38 -22.21
N MET A 677 30.07 17.20 -22.80
CA MET A 677 29.27 16.00 -22.49
C MET A 677 29.39 15.62 -21.02
N ARG A 678 30.62 15.62 -20.47
CA ARG A 678 30.87 15.31 -19.05
C ARG A 678 30.17 16.29 -18.10
N LEU A 679 30.12 17.57 -18.43
CA LEU A 679 29.41 18.56 -17.62
C LEU A 679 27.89 18.39 -17.70
N LEU A 680 27.35 18.03 -18.87
CA LEU A 680 25.93 17.71 -19.04
C LEU A 680 25.54 16.42 -18.32
N GLU A 681 26.41 15.41 -18.32
CA GLU A 681 26.27 14.19 -17.54
C GLU A 681 26.15 14.51 -16.05
N GLN A 682 27.10 15.28 -15.50
CA GLN A 682 27.09 15.71 -14.10
C GLN A 682 25.86 16.57 -13.75
N GLY A 683 25.35 17.33 -14.73
CA GLY A 683 24.11 18.10 -14.60
C GLY A 683 22.86 17.24 -14.59
N CYS A 684 22.78 16.24 -15.46
CA CYS A 684 21.61 15.37 -15.59
C CYS A 684 21.56 14.27 -14.52
N TYR A 685 22.72 13.72 -14.17
CA TYR A 685 22.88 12.60 -13.24
C TYR A 685 23.91 12.96 -12.16
N PRO A 686 23.59 13.91 -11.27
CA PRO A 686 24.49 14.28 -10.19
C PRO A 686 24.73 13.09 -9.25
N GLU A 687 25.92 13.01 -8.69
CA GLU A 687 26.21 12.07 -7.61
C GLU A 687 25.54 12.55 -6.30
N GLY A 688 24.99 11.62 -5.51
CA GLY A 688 24.33 11.90 -4.24
C GLY A 688 22.80 11.91 -4.34
N GLU A 689 22.14 12.53 -3.36
CA GLU A 689 20.67 12.56 -3.23
C GLU A 689 19.99 13.71 -4.01
N PHE A 690 20.73 14.39 -4.90
CA PHE A 690 20.20 15.55 -5.62
C PHE A 690 19.42 15.14 -6.86
N MET A 691 18.30 15.83 -7.12
CA MET A 691 17.63 15.73 -8.42
C MET A 691 18.48 16.40 -9.51
N GLY A 692 18.56 15.77 -10.68
CA GLY A 692 19.24 16.34 -11.85
C GLY A 692 18.53 17.57 -12.42
N ASP A 693 19.24 18.35 -13.23
CA ASP A 693 18.67 19.48 -13.97
C ASP A 693 18.02 18.98 -15.27
N GLY A 694 16.71 19.19 -15.42
CA GLY A 694 15.97 18.67 -16.56
C GLY A 694 16.40 19.26 -17.91
N GLU A 695 16.92 20.49 -17.91
CA GLU A 695 17.47 21.12 -19.10
C GLU A 695 18.87 20.55 -19.45
N ALA A 696 19.72 20.25 -18.47
CA ALA A 696 20.97 19.52 -18.68
C ALA A 696 20.71 18.15 -19.32
N CYS A 697 19.69 17.43 -18.85
CA CYS A 697 19.26 16.16 -19.42
C CYS A 697 18.80 16.29 -20.88
N LEU A 698 18.05 17.34 -21.21
CA LEU A 698 17.69 17.65 -22.60
C LEU A 698 18.93 17.87 -23.47
N TYR A 699 19.89 18.65 -23.00
CA TYR A 699 21.12 18.89 -23.76
C TYR A 699 21.99 17.64 -23.88
N LEU A 700 22.07 16.81 -22.84
CA LEU A 700 22.78 15.54 -22.87
C LEU A 700 22.18 14.59 -23.91
N GLY A 701 20.86 14.38 -23.88
CA GLY A 701 20.18 13.52 -24.84
C GLY A 701 20.39 13.99 -26.29
N ARG A 702 20.30 15.30 -26.55
CA ARG A 702 20.62 15.86 -27.88
C ARG A 702 22.06 15.63 -28.28
N MET A 703 23.00 15.87 -27.35
CA MET A 703 24.42 15.68 -27.60
C MET A 703 24.76 14.23 -27.95
N LEU A 704 24.15 13.26 -27.27
CA LEU A 704 24.29 11.83 -27.59
C LEU A 704 23.82 11.54 -29.02
N LEU A 705 22.67 12.08 -29.43
CA LEU A 705 22.14 11.87 -30.79
C LEU A 705 22.93 12.60 -31.88
N ASP A 706 23.44 13.80 -31.58
CA ASP A 706 24.25 14.62 -32.49
C ASP A 706 25.64 14.05 -32.71
N GLN A 707 26.23 13.43 -31.68
CA GLN A 707 27.57 12.81 -31.72
C GLN A 707 27.53 11.32 -32.02
N ARG A 708 26.36 10.74 -32.30
CA ARG A 708 26.12 9.28 -32.35
C ARG A 708 27.10 8.47 -33.21
N ASP A 709 27.65 9.06 -34.27
CA ASP A 709 28.56 8.38 -35.20
C ASP A 709 30.01 8.35 -34.69
N ALA A 710 30.31 9.13 -33.64
CA ALA A 710 31.62 9.27 -33.00
C ALA A 710 31.62 8.73 -31.56
N LEU A 711 30.60 7.97 -31.15
CA LEU A 711 30.49 7.43 -29.79
C LEU A 711 31.03 5.99 -29.72
N VAL A 712 31.87 5.76 -28.72
CA VAL A 712 32.41 4.43 -28.40
C VAL A 712 31.88 4.01 -27.04
N TRP A 713 31.19 2.87 -27.02
CA TRP A 713 30.67 2.25 -25.82
C TRP A 713 31.69 1.27 -25.25
N GLN A 714 32.01 1.42 -23.95
CA GLN A 714 32.84 0.48 -23.21
C GLN A 714 31.94 -0.45 -22.37
N ASP A 715 32.34 -1.70 -22.21
CA ASP A 715 31.60 -2.68 -21.41
C ASP A 715 31.40 -2.18 -19.97
N GLY A 716 30.13 -2.15 -19.54
CA GLY A 716 29.73 -1.71 -18.19
C GLY A 716 29.78 -0.19 -17.95
N ALA A 717 30.18 0.62 -18.93
CA ALA A 717 30.14 2.07 -18.81
C ALA A 717 28.70 2.60 -18.95
N ARG A 718 28.33 3.54 -18.08
CA ARG A 718 27.01 4.18 -18.12
C ARG A 718 26.86 5.15 -19.30
N PHE A 719 27.96 5.77 -19.73
CA PHE A 719 28.00 6.73 -20.83
C PHE A 719 29.14 6.39 -21.79
N PRO A 720 28.98 6.75 -23.08
CA PRO A 720 30.02 6.51 -24.09
C PRO A 720 31.12 7.56 -24.02
N GLU A 721 32.26 7.25 -24.64
CA GLU A 721 33.32 8.23 -24.92
C GLU A 721 33.18 8.76 -26.35
N ILE A 722 33.51 10.03 -26.58
CA ILE A 722 33.57 10.60 -27.93
C ILE A 722 34.94 10.30 -28.53
N ASN A 723 34.97 9.52 -29.60
CA ASN A 723 36.14 9.25 -30.43
C ASN A 723 35.80 9.54 -31.91
N PRO A 724 36.28 10.66 -32.47
CA PRO A 724 35.99 11.06 -33.85
C PRO A 724 36.47 10.08 -34.92
N ASP A 725 37.45 9.22 -34.60
CA ASP A 725 38.05 8.27 -35.53
C ASP A 725 37.36 6.88 -35.47
N ALA A 726 36.44 6.69 -34.52
CA ALA A 726 35.65 5.47 -34.40
C ALA A 726 34.42 5.52 -35.32
N VAL A 727 33.93 4.34 -35.69
CA VAL A 727 32.64 4.17 -36.36
C VAL A 727 31.75 3.38 -35.42
N SER A 728 30.64 3.97 -35.01
CA SER A 728 29.65 3.27 -34.18
C SER A 728 28.97 2.18 -35.00
N ASP A 729 28.95 0.96 -34.46
CA ASP A 729 28.19 -0.15 -35.02
C ASP A 729 26.69 -0.04 -34.64
N ASP A 730 25.87 -0.95 -35.18
CA ASP A 730 24.42 -0.94 -34.94
C ASP A 730 24.10 -1.03 -33.43
N GLN A 731 24.88 -1.81 -32.68
CA GLN A 731 24.72 -1.95 -31.24
C GLN A 731 25.05 -0.65 -30.50
N GLY A 732 26.13 0.04 -30.87
CA GLY A 732 26.47 1.35 -30.32
C GLY A 732 25.42 2.42 -30.64
N LEU A 733 24.80 2.38 -31.83
CA LEU A 733 23.70 3.28 -32.18
C LEU A 733 22.43 2.98 -31.37
N ILE A 734 22.12 1.70 -31.11
CA ILE A 734 21.01 1.29 -30.22
C ILE A 734 21.24 1.80 -28.79
N LEU A 735 22.43 1.57 -28.23
CA LEU A 735 22.79 2.05 -26.89
C LEU A 735 22.72 3.58 -26.78
N THR A 736 23.12 4.28 -27.86
CA THR A 736 23.02 5.75 -27.94
C THR A 736 21.57 6.22 -27.88
N ALA A 737 20.67 5.61 -28.67
CA ALA A 737 19.25 5.96 -28.65
C ALA A 737 18.59 5.61 -27.30
N ASN A 738 18.93 4.47 -26.71
CA ASN A 738 18.44 4.07 -25.38
C ASN A 738 18.87 5.08 -24.30
N THR A 739 20.16 5.44 -24.27
CA THR A 739 20.70 6.36 -23.26
C THR A 739 20.18 7.78 -23.45
N ALA A 740 19.98 8.22 -24.70
CA ALA A 740 19.32 9.49 -24.99
C ALA A 740 17.87 9.49 -24.50
N SER A 741 17.12 8.39 -24.70
CA SER A 741 15.78 8.22 -24.14
C SER A 741 15.78 8.29 -22.62
N GLN A 742 16.72 7.63 -21.95
CA GLN A 742 16.88 7.71 -20.49
C GLN A 742 17.17 9.14 -20.01
N ALA A 743 18.03 9.87 -20.72
CA ALA A 743 18.32 11.29 -20.41
C ALA A 743 17.05 12.14 -20.56
N PHE A 744 16.34 12.03 -21.68
CA PHE A 744 15.11 12.78 -21.89
C PHE A 744 14.02 12.44 -20.87
N SER A 745 13.84 11.16 -20.53
CA SER A 745 12.90 10.72 -19.50
C SER A 745 13.27 11.22 -18.11
N SER A 746 14.56 11.24 -17.77
CA SER A 746 15.05 11.88 -16.53
C SER A 746 14.73 13.37 -16.52
N GLY A 747 14.93 14.08 -17.63
CA GLY A 747 14.56 15.48 -17.76
C GLY A 747 13.04 15.71 -17.64
N CYS A 748 12.25 14.78 -18.17
CA CYS A 748 10.80 14.79 -18.05
C CYS A 748 10.32 14.60 -16.60
N LEU A 749 10.95 13.71 -15.83
CA LEU A 749 10.72 13.58 -14.38
C LEU A 749 11.02 14.88 -13.64
N ASN A 750 12.10 15.56 -14.03
CA ASN A 750 12.50 16.87 -13.49
C ASN A 750 11.68 18.06 -14.04
N ARG A 751 10.46 17.82 -14.54
CA ARG A 751 9.48 18.84 -14.97
C ARG A 751 9.94 19.72 -16.13
N TRP A 752 10.77 19.18 -17.03
CA TRP A 752 11.15 19.87 -18.25
C TRP A 752 10.38 19.33 -19.46
N ASP A 753 9.30 20.00 -19.85
CA ASP A 753 8.40 19.54 -20.92
C ASP A 753 9.11 19.34 -22.25
N ALA A 754 10.13 20.17 -22.54
CA ALA A 754 10.93 20.02 -23.75
C ALA A 754 11.74 18.71 -23.78
N ALA A 755 12.07 18.14 -22.62
CA ALA A 755 12.69 16.81 -22.53
C ALA A 755 11.64 15.70 -22.79
N CYS A 756 10.42 15.82 -22.26
CA CYS A 756 9.33 14.90 -22.58
C CYS A 756 9.07 14.86 -24.09
N ALA A 757 8.92 16.03 -24.72
CA ALA A 757 8.71 16.16 -26.16
C ALA A 757 9.90 15.62 -26.99
N ALA A 758 11.13 15.77 -26.50
CA ALA A 758 12.31 15.21 -27.14
C ALA A 758 12.33 13.67 -27.10
N ASN A 759 11.90 13.06 -25.98
CA ASN A 759 11.76 11.59 -25.90
C ASN A 759 10.70 11.07 -26.88
N GLU A 760 9.54 11.74 -26.96
CA GLU A 760 8.48 11.39 -27.91
C GLU A 760 8.95 11.50 -29.36
N ALA A 761 9.69 12.56 -29.69
CA ALA A 761 10.28 12.74 -31.01
C ALA A 761 11.29 11.63 -31.33
N LEU A 762 12.18 11.31 -30.39
CA LEU A 762 13.14 10.21 -30.53
C LEU A 762 12.43 8.88 -30.78
N LEU A 763 11.40 8.54 -30.00
CA LEU A 763 10.65 7.29 -30.18
C LEU A 763 9.96 7.24 -31.55
N LYS A 764 9.41 8.36 -32.01
CA LYS A 764 8.80 8.45 -33.34
C LYS A 764 9.82 8.19 -34.45
N ASP A 765 11.00 8.81 -34.37
CA ASP A 765 12.07 8.64 -35.33
C ASP A 765 12.67 7.23 -35.27
N TRP A 766 12.84 6.68 -34.07
CA TRP A 766 13.32 5.32 -33.86
C TRP A 766 12.36 4.30 -34.48
N VAL A 767 11.05 4.43 -34.26
CA VAL A 767 10.03 3.57 -34.89
C VAL A 767 10.03 3.71 -36.42
N ALA A 768 10.27 4.91 -36.94
CA ALA A 768 10.38 5.16 -38.38
C ALA A 768 11.63 4.51 -39.02
N GLY A 769 12.56 3.98 -38.20
CA GLY A 769 13.78 3.32 -38.65
C GLY A 769 14.97 4.25 -38.80
N THR A 770 14.93 5.44 -38.19
CA THR A 770 16.07 6.38 -38.16
C THR A 770 17.26 5.82 -37.38
N TYR A 771 16.99 4.97 -36.38
CA TYR A 771 18.01 4.27 -35.58
C TYR A 771 17.85 2.76 -35.78
N PRO A 772 18.95 1.97 -35.69
CA PRO A 772 18.87 0.52 -35.75
C PRO A 772 17.95 -0.04 -34.67
N GLN A 773 17.32 -1.17 -34.96
CA GLN A 773 16.36 -1.83 -34.09
C GLN A 773 16.78 -3.29 -33.94
N GLU A 774 16.65 -3.84 -32.74
CA GLU A 774 17.05 -5.22 -32.48
C GLU A 774 16.07 -6.19 -33.15
N ALA A 775 16.57 -7.26 -33.76
CA ALA A 775 15.71 -8.33 -34.25
C ALA A 775 15.29 -9.22 -33.06
N ALA A 776 14.00 -9.48 -32.95
CA ALA A 776 13.45 -10.40 -31.95
C ALA A 776 12.48 -11.36 -32.62
N THR A 777 12.33 -12.57 -32.08
CA THR A 777 11.22 -13.44 -32.46
C THR A 777 10.03 -13.10 -31.58
N CYS A 778 8.91 -12.70 -32.18
CA CYS A 778 7.66 -12.50 -31.47
C CYS A 778 6.71 -13.65 -31.73
N GLN A 779 6.07 -14.11 -30.67
CA GLN A 779 5.01 -15.11 -30.74
C GLN A 779 3.72 -14.54 -30.17
N ILE A 780 2.59 -14.80 -30.83
CA ILE A 780 1.26 -14.73 -30.22
C ILE A 780 0.80 -16.15 -29.97
N ARG A 781 0.42 -16.43 -28.73
CA ARG A 781 -0.24 -17.65 -28.32
C ARG A 781 -1.67 -17.34 -27.93
N ASP A 782 -2.60 -18.24 -28.22
CA ASP A 782 -3.97 -18.08 -27.74
C ASP A 782 -4.08 -18.40 -26.24
N ALA A 783 -5.30 -18.32 -25.70
CA ALA A 783 -5.58 -18.62 -24.30
C ALA A 783 -5.23 -20.07 -23.87
N ALA A 784 -5.16 -21.00 -24.83
CA ALA A 784 -4.78 -22.39 -24.61
C ALA A 784 -3.27 -22.62 -24.79
N GLY A 785 -2.47 -21.56 -24.95
CA GLY A 785 -1.02 -21.66 -25.13
C GLY A 785 -0.59 -22.10 -26.54
N VAL A 786 -1.53 -22.29 -27.47
CA VAL A 786 -1.24 -22.72 -28.84
C VAL A 786 -0.67 -21.55 -29.62
N LEU A 787 0.46 -21.77 -30.28
CA LEU A 787 1.11 -20.79 -31.14
C LEU A 787 0.20 -20.44 -32.33
N GLN A 788 -0.27 -19.19 -32.35
CA GLN A 788 -1.12 -18.64 -33.41
C GLN A 788 -0.31 -17.92 -34.47
N SER A 789 0.77 -17.24 -34.06
CA SER A 789 1.63 -16.49 -34.96
C SER A 789 3.05 -16.45 -34.40
N GLU A 790 4.03 -16.69 -35.26
CA GLU A 790 5.44 -16.43 -34.99
C GLU A 790 5.99 -15.58 -36.14
N LYS A 791 6.61 -14.45 -35.80
CA LYS A 791 7.21 -13.54 -36.78
C LYS A 791 8.52 -12.99 -36.24
N SER A 792 9.44 -12.65 -37.14
CA SER A 792 10.56 -11.78 -36.80
C SER A 792 10.04 -10.35 -36.65
N CYS A 793 10.14 -9.81 -35.44
CA CYS A 793 9.85 -8.43 -35.10
C CYS A 793 11.13 -7.62 -35.00
N ARG A 794 10.94 -6.30 -34.96
CA ARG A 794 11.97 -5.36 -34.51
C ARG A 794 11.65 -4.89 -33.09
N MET A 795 12.64 -4.65 -32.26
CA MET A 795 12.49 -4.29 -30.86
C MET A 795 13.22 -2.98 -30.57
N ILE A 796 12.57 -2.14 -29.79
CA ILE A 796 13.10 -0.89 -29.24
C ILE A 796 13.00 -0.95 -27.72
N ALA A 797 14.12 -0.82 -27.03
CA ALA A 797 14.16 -0.67 -25.58
C ALA A 797 14.30 0.81 -25.23
N TYR A 798 13.41 1.33 -24.38
CA TYR A 798 13.37 2.73 -23.99
C TYR A 798 12.93 2.87 -22.53
N VAL A 799 13.00 4.08 -21.99
CA VAL A 799 12.63 4.36 -20.60
C VAL A 799 11.46 5.33 -20.58
N VAL A 800 10.44 5.05 -19.78
CA VAL A 800 9.32 5.96 -19.53
C VAL A 800 9.35 6.54 -18.12
N PRO A 801 9.01 7.83 -17.97
CA PRO A 801 8.84 8.44 -16.66
C PRO A 801 7.44 8.14 -16.11
N GLU A 802 7.35 7.62 -14.88
CA GLU A 802 6.09 7.47 -14.15
C GLU A 802 6.11 8.38 -12.92
N ARG A 803 5.14 9.31 -12.87
CA ARG A 803 4.97 10.19 -11.72
C ARG A 803 3.89 9.63 -10.81
N VAL A 804 4.29 9.27 -9.61
CA VAL A 804 3.35 9.06 -8.51
C VAL A 804 3.15 10.43 -7.86
N GLU A 805 1.90 10.88 -7.79
CA GLU A 805 1.56 12.13 -7.11
C GLU A 805 2.14 12.09 -5.68
N TYR A 806 2.99 13.07 -5.34
CA TYR A 806 3.65 13.24 -4.03
C TYR A 806 4.89 12.37 -3.71
N GLU A 807 5.41 11.56 -4.63
CA GLU A 807 6.66 10.79 -4.43
C GLU A 807 7.75 11.12 -5.48
N ALA A 808 8.97 10.64 -5.27
CA ALA A 808 10.02 10.64 -6.28
C ALA A 808 9.54 9.81 -7.48
N GLY A 809 9.47 10.43 -8.67
CA GLY A 809 9.00 9.72 -9.86
C GLY A 809 9.94 8.58 -10.25
N ASN A 810 9.37 7.50 -10.75
CA ASN A 810 10.11 6.30 -11.14
C ASN A 810 10.39 6.29 -12.65
N MET A 811 11.50 5.67 -13.04
CA MET A 811 11.81 5.37 -14.44
C MET A 811 11.57 3.88 -14.67
N HIS A 812 10.76 3.55 -15.67
CA HIS A 812 10.46 2.16 -16.01
C HIS A 812 11.06 1.83 -17.37
N PRO A 813 11.88 0.77 -17.47
CA PRO A 813 12.27 0.24 -18.77
C PRO A 813 11.04 -0.39 -19.44
N GLU A 814 10.84 -0.06 -20.71
CA GLU A 814 9.82 -0.62 -21.58
C GLU A 814 10.44 -1.10 -22.89
N ARG A 815 9.83 -2.11 -23.48
CA ARG A 815 10.21 -2.68 -24.77
C ARG A 815 9.03 -2.58 -25.73
N MET A 816 9.25 -1.97 -26.88
CA MET A 816 8.29 -1.90 -27.97
C MET A 816 8.70 -2.85 -29.09
N PHE A 817 7.85 -3.83 -29.37
CA PHE A 817 7.98 -4.79 -30.45
C PHE A 817 7.16 -4.33 -31.64
N LEU A 818 7.82 -4.07 -32.76
CA LEU A 818 7.25 -3.64 -34.02
C LEU A 818 7.08 -4.86 -34.93
N TRP A 819 5.83 -5.17 -35.23
CA TRP A 819 5.47 -6.28 -36.10
C TRP A 819 5.70 -5.94 -37.58
N PRO A 820 5.92 -6.93 -38.46
CA PRO A 820 6.10 -6.71 -39.90
C PRO A 820 4.92 -6.03 -40.61
N ASP A 821 3.72 -6.16 -40.05
CA ASP A 821 2.47 -5.55 -40.54
C ASP A 821 2.27 -4.11 -40.05
N GLY A 822 3.18 -3.59 -39.21
CA GLY A 822 3.15 -2.24 -38.68
C GLY A 822 2.48 -2.09 -37.31
N ASP A 823 1.89 -3.17 -36.78
CA ASP A 823 1.35 -3.20 -35.42
C ASP A 823 2.48 -3.14 -34.39
N ARG A 824 2.11 -2.81 -33.14
CA ARG A 824 3.07 -2.63 -32.05
C ARG A 824 2.58 -3.31 -30.78
N THR A 825 3.48 -4.03 -30.13
CA THR A 825 3.27 -4.54 -28.78
C THR A 825 4.23 -3.85 -27.83
N VAL A 826 3.72 -3.23 -26.77
CA VAL A 826 4.53 -2.61 -25.72
C VAL A 826 4.49 -3.49 -24.48
N VAL A 827 5.67 -3.79 -23.96
CA VAL A 827 5.89 -4.63 -22.80
C VAL A 827 6.63 -3.83 -21.73
N ARG A 828 6.14 -3.89 -20.49
CA ARG A 828 6.82 -3.38 -19.30
C ARG A 828 7.15 -4.54 -18.37
N ASP A 829 8.43 -4.71 -18.06
CA ASP A 829 8.95 -5.80 -17.22
C ASP A 829 9.17 -5.42 -15.75
N SER A 830 8.58 -4.32 -15.30
CA SER A 830 8.63 -3.87 -13.90
C SER A 830 7.31 -4.16 -13.17
N HIS A 831 7.19 -3.79 -11.89
CA HIS A 831 5.95 -3.96 -11.13
C HIS A 831 5.17 -2.63 -11.12
N PRO A 832 3.90 -2.59 -11.59
CA PRO A 832 3.16 -3.69 -12.22
C PRO A 832 3.62 -3.96 -13.66
N ALA A 833 3.59 -5.23 -14.07
CA ALA A 833 3.92 -5.64 -15.43
C ALA A 833 2.79 -5.26 -16.36
N LEU A 834 3.10 -4.65 -17.50
CA LEU A 834 2.09 -4.17 -18.45
C LEU A 834 2.31 -4.76 -19.85
N LEU A 835 1.20 -5.14 -20.49
CA LEU A 835 1.11 -5.48 -21.91
C LEU A 835 0.17 -4.48 -22.59
N ASN A 836 0.68 -3.69 -23.52
CA ASN A 836 -0.05 -2.62 -24.21
C ASN A 836 -0.76 -1.65 -23.23
N GLY A 837 -0.10 -1.32 -22.12
CA GLY A 837 -0.64 -0.43 -21.08
C GLY A 837 -1.67 -1.07 -20.14
N ARG A 838 -1.85 -2.39 -20.19
CA ARG A 838 -2.77 -3.13 -19.29
C ARG A 838 -2.00 -4.05 -18.35
N PRO A 839 -2.43 -4.23 -17.09
CA PRO A 839 -1.84 -5.21 -16.18
C PRO A 839 -1.77 -6.60 -16.83
N SER A 840 -0.60 -7.23 -16.73
CA SER A 840 -0.35 -8.55 -17.30
C SER A 840 0.48 -9.39 -16.34
N ALA A 841 0.28 -10.71 -16.35
CA ALA A 841 1.11 -11.63 -15.60
C ALA A 841 2.17 -12.25 -16.52
N PHE A 842 3.41 -12.30 -16.03
CA PHE A 842 4.46 -13.08 -16.64
C PHE A 842 4.27 -14.57 -16.37
N TYR A 843 4.56 -15.38 -17.38
CA TYR A 843 4.72 -16.82 -17.22
C TYR A 843 5.72 -17.34 -18.25
N VAL A 844 6.30 -18.51 -17.97
CA VAL A 844 7.14 -19.23 -18.95
C VAL A 844 6.23 -20.19 -19.70
N SER A 845 6.35 -20.26 -21.03
CA SER A 845 5.59 -21.22 -21.84
C SER A 845 5.86 -22.67 -21.41
N ASP A 846 4.92 -23.57 -21.67
CA ASP A 846 4.99 -24.96 -21.19
C ASP A 846 6.18 -25.75 -21.76
N ASP A 847 6.71 -25.31 -22.91
CA ASP A 847 7.94 -25.83 -23.50
C ASP A 847 9.22 -25.32 -22.81
N GLY A 848 9.10 -24.36 -21.88
CA GLY A 848 10.21 -23.71 -21.20
C GLY A 848 11.01 -22.73 -22.07
N LEU A 849 10.59 -22.51 -23.32
CA LEU A 849 11.41 -21.82 -24.33
C LEU A 849 11.09 -20.35 -24.48
N SER A 850 9.97 -19.86 -23.95
CA SER A 850 9.52 -18.48 -24.13
C SER A 850 9.06 -17.84 -22.84
N THR A 851 9.42 -16.56 -22.66
CA THR A 851 8.82 -15.71 -21.63
C THR A 851 7.60 -15.02 -22.21
N CYS A 852 6.46 -15.19 -21.56
CA CYS A 852 5.17 -14.73 -22.05
C CYS A 852 4.51 -13.76 -21.08
N GLN A 853 3.74 -12.82 -21.63
CA GLN A 853 2.79 -12.00 -20.89
C GLN A 853 1.38 -12.28 -21.38
N ARG A 854 0.48 -12.60 -20.45
CA ARG A 854 -0.92 -12.86 -20.77
C ARG A 854 -1.76 -11.59 -20.68
N ASN A 855 -2.53 -11.29 -21.72
CA ASN A 855 -3.55 -10.26 -21.68
C ASN A 855 -4.77 -10.78 -20.89
N PRO A 856 -5.17 -10.14 -19.78
CA PRO A 856 -6.27 -10.63 -18.93
C PRO A 856 -7.66 -10.52 -19.59
N GLU A 857 -7.83 -9.65 -20.59
CA GLU A 857 -9.12 -9.45 -21.27
C GLU A 857 -9.34 -10.46 -22.39
N THR A 858 -8.30 -10.77 -23.17
CA THR A 858 -8.41 -11.65 -24.34
C THR A 858 -7.93 -13.08 -24.07
N GLY A 859 -7.16 -13.30 -22.99
CA GLY A 859 -6.51 -14.58 -22.70
C GLY A 859 -5.28 -14.88 -23.58
N ASN A 860 -5.12 -14.18 -24.70
CA ASN A 860 -3.97 -14.34 -25.58
C ASN A 860 -2.69 -13.85 -24.91
N SER A 861 -1.58 -14.45 -25.28
CA SER A 861 -0.27 -14.16 -24.71
C SER A 861 0.69 -13.67 -25.78
N PHE A 862 1.41 -12.60 -25.47
CA PHE A 862 2.57 -12.18 -26.23
C PHE A 862 3.79 -12.85 -25.63
N CYS A 863 4.57 -13.54 -26.45
CA CYS A 863 5.70 -14.34 -26.00
C CYS A 863 6.97 -13.96 -26.76
N ILE A 864 8.08 -13.92 -26.03
CA ILE A 864 9.42 -13.74 -26.57
C ILE A 864 10.20 -15.01 -26.23
N PRO A 865 10.63 -15.79 -27.24
CA PRO A 865 11.50 -16.93 -27.03
C PRO A 865 12.80 -16.47 -26.38
N GLY A 866 13.18 -17.11 -25.27
CA GLY A 866 14.46 -16.88 -24.61
C GLY A 866 15.49 -17.88 -25.09
N THR A 867 16.73 -17.43 -25.30
CA THR A 867 17.88 -18.29 -25.02
C THR A 867 17.91 -18.52 -23.50
N PRO A 868 18.04 -19.76 -23.02
CA PRO A 868 18.16 -20.02 -21.58
C PRO A 868 19.42 -19.33 -21.05
N GLU A 869 19.24 -18.36 -20.15
CA GLU A 869 20.21 -17.70 -19.25
C GLU A 869 21.61 -17.36 -19.81
N GLU A 870 21.92 -16.06 -19.88
CA GLU A 870 23.23 -15.53 -19.46
C GLU A 870 23.09 -14.78 -18.15
#